data_AF-A0A7S2WB87-F1
#
_entry.id   AF-A0A7S2WB87-F1
#
_cell.length_a   1.000
_cell.length_b   1.000
_cell.length_c   1.000
_cell.angle_alpha   90.00
_cell.angle_beta   90.00
_cell.angle_gamma   90.00
#
_symmetry.space_group_name_H-M   'P 1'
#
loop_
_entity.id
_entity.type
_entity.pdbx_description
1 polymer ?
#
loop_
_entity_poly.entity_id
_entity_poly.type
_entity_poly.pdbx_seq_one_letter_code
_entity_poly.pdbx_strand_id
1 'polypeptide(L)'
;MKPCGFALAIVLGVCASGGNAKFQPITVESSFKVEHVDETTCKLTKKQKRNMKRSGFIKVICPFNVLITGNKHFPGSYLKYTANIVARLLDKDQDGEVDVPEMLEYLSFYNNGKHKTNAPYLVGAQSRKYEQRGEQIQGLGYGYGLQTYSSYGERADVCKRILTEEAFHMIHADGWGNVYPEQLGVKDFTTSVICREMARIECTKNGWYHPENKCPGAIRRDGGWYLPENKFRELGAPLKLPLRGTCNDAGCDCAEFYHQTALILVGATPGWYGPTMPRTAVDMRNVLSDEFLEMFDAVENQQISSAGQVSGVYSPNGEDGNDGEGGDSDLIGGCILRTTPGNVPANLYTVETLQVSSTDERYLGTFKKKQTVFGITSYGSSNNQKTLQSDFCLVANTITEMLGESASNQLLQREVIQNMYLKRASNPMFVKKENFDFSDEVTGNNSICDVIYTRLRRSNSQVNEVLEHLLHYVLLTGLSFAFPQDWGLEDVKESKAFQVMQDAIDKGYYNVDDYEEEDEAVRDRILVQEFHWWLTATAWGLFKQFDAQNPDEWKIRTWKQLGTKLPEAKALHDRTTAAVLVKPNDSTLKNLKSLRSDKLSRRTNCEMPETETREIITCSQADDLCVANMTELCQKYCG
;
A
#
# COMPACT_ATOMS: atom_id res chain seq x y z
N MET A 1 4.48 8.49 29.95
CA MET A 1 5.17 9.19 28.86
C MET A 1 4.97 10.70 29.00
N LYS A 2 5.82 11.52 28.37
CA LYS A 2 5.49 12.92 28.03
C LYS A 2 5.08 12.95 26.56
N PRO A 3 4.15 13.81 26.11
CA PRO A 3 3.76 13.84 24.69
C PRO A 3 4.93 14.35 23.83
N CYS A 4 5.26 13.63 22.73
CA CYS A 4 6.30 14.02 21.74
C CYS A 4 5.82 14.99 20.67
N GLY A 5 4.85 15.83 21.01
CA GLY A 5 4.26 16.79 20.08
C GLY A 5 5.11 17.98 19.64
N PHE A 6 6.42 17.92 19.87
CA PHE A 6 7.35 18.95 19.40
C PHE A 6 8.02 18.56 18.07
N ALA A 7 8.14 17.26 17.75
CA ALA A 7 8.80 16.74 16.56
C ALA A 7 8.16 17.27 15.26
N LEU A 8 6.85 17.10 15.15
CA LEU A 8 6.08 17.49 13.97
C LEU A 8 6.14 19.01 13.71
N ALA A 9 6.08 19.82 14.76
CA ALA A 9 6.21 21.28 14.66
C ALA A 9 7.62 21.73 14.27
N ILE A 10 8.66 20.99 14.68
CA ILE A 10 10.05 21.23 14.26
C ILE A 10 10.26 20.85 12.78
N VAL A 11 9.74 19.69 12.35
CA VAL A 11 9.94 19.17 10.98
C VAL A 11 9.13 19.96 9.94
N LEU A 12 7.91 20.38 10.25
CA LEU A 12 7.07 21.16 9.33
C LEU A 12 7.46 22.65 9.26
N GLY A 13 8.42 23.12 10.06
CA GLY A 13 8.91 24.51 10.00
C GLY A 13 7.85 25.58 10.34
N VAL A 14 6.74 25.20 10.97
CA VAL A 14 5.60 26.10 11.20
C VAL A 14 5.88 26.97 12.42
N CYS A 15 6.49 28.12 12.19
CA CYS A 15 6.39 29.24 13.13
C CYS A 15 4.92 29.63 13.23
N ALA A 16 4.33 29.49 14.43
CA ALA A 16 3.02 30.00 14.76
C ALA A 16 2.93 31.50 14.42
N SER A 17 2.45 31.84 13.23
CA SER A 17 2.17 33.20 12.81
C SER A 17 0.68 33.47 12.98
N GLY A 18 0.37 34.57 13.67
CA GLY A 18 -0.97 34.95 14.12
C GLY A 18 -1.90 35.44 13.01
N GLY A 19 -2.14 34.64 11.97
CA GLY A 19 -3.28 34.76 11.06
C GLY A 19 -4.39 33.80 11.47
N ASN A 20 -5.66 34.10 11.14
CA ASN A 20 -6.87 33.33 11.52
C ASN A 20 -6.74 31.81 11.28
N ALA A 21 -6.20 31.10 12.27
CA ALA A 21 -5.95 29.67 12.19
C ALA A 21 -7.28 28.90 12.24
N LYS A 22 -7.55 28.11 11.21
CA LYS A 22 -8.79 27.33 11.08
C LYS A 22 -8.45 25.87 10.78
N PHE A 23 -9.23 24.96 11.35
CA PHE A 23 -9.20 23.55 10.97
C PHE A 23 -9.54 23.39 9.49
N GLN A 24 -8.81 22.52 8.81
CA GLN A 24 -9.19 22.11 7.47
C GLN A 24 -10.40 21.20 7.50
N PRO A 25 -11.39 21.38 6.61
CA PRO A 25 -12.47 20.41 6.46
C PRO A 25 -11.92 19.03 6.09
N ILE A 26 -12.42 18.00 6.77
CA ILE A 26 -12.23 16.60 6.38
C ILE A 26 -13.61 15.96 6.24
N THR A 27 -13.84 15.28 5.12
CA THR A 27 -15.01 14.43 4.90
C THR A 27 -14.70 13.05 5.47
N VAL A 28 -15.61 12.52 6.28
CA VAL A 28 -15.47 11.21 6.92
C VAL A 28 -16.83 10.61 7.20
N GLU A 29 -17.00 9.38 6.75
CA GLU A 29 -18.09 8.50 7.15
C GLU A 29 -17.67 7.69 8.37
N SER A 30 -18.58 7.49 9.31
CA SER A 30 -18.27 6.77 10.54
C SER A 30 -19.55 6.23 11.14
N SER A 31 -19.52 4.95 11.49
CA SER A 31 -20.55 4.28 12.31
C SER A 31 -20.62 4.87 13.72
N PHE A 32 -19.56 5.54 14.17
CA PHE A 32 -19.49 6.20 15.47
C PHE A 32 -20.08 7.61 15.43
N LYS A 33 -20.86 7.93 16.48
CA LYS A 33 -21.51 9.23 16.63
C LYS A 33 -20.75 10.08 17.64
N VAL A 34 -20.58 11.35 17.30
CA VAL A 34 -20.07 12.34 18.26
C VAL A 34 -21.24 12.75 19.15
N GLU A 35 -21.11 12.47 20.43
CA GLU A 35 -22.13 12.69 21.44
C GLU A 35 -21.74 13.83 22.38
N HIS A 36 -22.74 14.40 23.05
CA HIS A 36 -22.49 15.27 24.18
C HIS A 36 -22.17 14.43 25.43
N VAL A 37 -21.20 14.87 26.25
CA VAL A 37 -20.71 14.12 27.42
C VAL A 37 -21.78 13.75 28.46
N ASP A 38 -22.88 14.51 28.52
CA ASP A 38 -24.01 14.19 29.41
C ASP A 38 -24.85 13.00 28.90
N GLU A 39 -25.00 12.90 27.58
CA GLU A 39 -25.89 11.96 26.90
C GLU A 39 -25.15 10.77 26.30
N THR A 40 -23.82 10.74 26.42
CA THR A 40 -22.97 9.75 25.77
C THR A 40 -23.26 8.32 26.21
N THR A 41 -23.23 7.42 25.22
CA THR A 41 -23.29 5.96 25.36
C THR A 41 -21.99 5.36 25.89
N CYS A 42 -20.89 6.12 25.84
CA CYS A 42 -19.64 5.76 26.52
C CYS A 42 -19.90 5.53 28.01
N LYS A 43 -19.42 4.39 28.52
CA LYS A 43 -19.63 3.94 29.90
C LYS A 43 -18.78 4.73 30.92
N LEU A 44 -18.88 6.06 30.91
CA LEU A 44 -18.21 6.98 31.81
C LEU A 44 -18.98 7.14 33.12
N THR A 45 -18.27 7.22 34.24
CA THR A 45 -18.87 7.50 35.55
C THR A 45 -19.39 8.95 35.64
N LYS A 46 -20.36 9.19 36.53
CA LYS A 46 -20.85 10.56 36.82
C LYS A 46 -19.73 11.54 37.21
N LYS A 47 -18.69 11.05 37.90
CA LYS A 47 -17.54 11.86 38.30
C LYS A 47 -16.68 12.26 37.09
N GLN A 48 -16.42 11.33 36.18
CA GLN A 48 -15.68 11.58 34.93
C GLN A 48 -16.42 12.60 34.05
N LYS A 49 -17.71 12.37 33.77
CA LYS A 49 -18.55 13.30 32.99
C LYS A 49 -18.50 14.73 33.55
N ARG A 50 -18.63 14.87 34.88
CA ARG A 50 -18.54 16.18 35.56
C ARG A 50 -17.15 16.83 35.41
N ASN A 51 -16.08 16.06 35.52
CA ASN A 51 -14.71 16.60 35.42
C ASN A 51 -14.38 17.00 33.98
N MET A 52 -14.79 16.23 32.98
CA MET A 52 -14.66 16.59 31.55
C MET A 52 -15.37 17.91 31.24
N LYS A 53 -16.62 18.07 31.71
CA LYS A 53 -17.37 19.34 31.56
C LYS A 53 -16.68 20.52 32.22
N ARG A 54 -16.15 20.34 33.44
CA ARG A 54 -15.39 21.40 34.15
C ARG A 54 -14.15 21.84 33.38
N SER A 55 -13.50 20.91 32.66
CA SER A 55 -12.36 21.21 31.79
C SER A 55 -12.76 21.72 30.40
N GLY A 56 -14.06 21.77 30.07
CA GLY A 56 -14.58 22.28 28.80
C GLY A 56 -14.62 21.26 27.66
N PHE A 57 -14.42 19.97 27.97
CA PHE A 57 -14.44 18.86 27.01
C PHE A 57 -15.81 18.20 27.05
N ILE A 58 -16.60 18.46 26.01
CA ILE A 58 -18.04 18.16 25.98
C ILE A 58 -18.43 17.23 24.83
N LYS A 59 -17.56 17.04 23.83
CA LYS A 59 -17.76 16.10 22.74
C LYS A 59 -17.06 14.79 23.09
N VAL A 60 -17.76 13.68 22.87
CA VAL A 60 -17.30 12.34 23.22
C VAL A 60 -17.61 11.39 22.06
N ILE A 61 -16.70 10.49 21.75
CA ILE A 61 -16.88 9.36 20.84
C ILE A 61 -16.05 8.19 21.39
N CYS A 62 -16.57 6.96 21.43
CA CYS A 62 -15.85 5.83 22.01
C CYS A 62 -15.97 4.54 21.20
N PRO A 63 -15.15 4.33 20.17
CA PRO A 63 -14.97 2.99 19.60
C PRO A 63 -14.53 2.03 20.70
N PHE A 64 -15.23 0.92 20.88
CA PHE A 64 -14.91 -0.12 21.87
C PHE A 64 -14.69 0.39 23.32
N ASN A 65 -15.41 1.45 23.72
CA ASN A 65 -15.23 2.15 25.02
C ASN A 65 -13.84 2.80 25.25
N VAL A 66 -13.03 2.94 24.20
CA VAL A 66 -11.81 3.76 24.20
C VAL A 66 -12.18 5.22 24.01
N LEU A 67 -11.82 6.08 24.96
CA LEU A 67 -12.31 7.46 25.00
C LEU A 67 -11.56 8.37 24.03
N ILE A 68 -12.29 9.07 23.18
CA ILE A 68 -11.80 10.21 22.40
C ILE A 68 -12.69 11.42 22.74
N THR A 69 -12.08 12.54 23.11
CA THR A 69 -12.83 13.72 23.54
C THR A 69 -12.34 15.01 22.89
N GLY A 70 -13.29 15.91 22.64
CA GLY A 70 -13.03 17.23 22.09
C GLY A 70 -13.76 18.31 22.85
N ASN A 71 -13.21 19.52 22.85
CA ASN A 71 -13.95 20.68 23.31
C ASN A 71 -14.95 21.19 22.25
N LYS A 72 -15.72 22.23 22.58
CA LYS A 72 -16.76 22.74 21.67
C LYS A 72 -16.24 23.19 20.30
N HIS A 73 -14.97 23.60 20.20
CA HIS A 73 -14.35 24.11 18.97
C HIS A 73 -13.63 23.03 18.15
N PHE A 74 -13.41 21.84 18.71
CA PHE A 74 -12.78 20.74 17.98
C PHE A 74 -13.77 20.13 16.96
N PRO A 75 -13.41 19.92 15.68
CA PRO A 75 -14.34 19.45 14.67
C PRO A 75 -14.86 18.04 14.97
N GLY A 76 -16.17 17.81 14.74
CA GLY A 76 -16.75 16.48 14.90
C GLY A 76 -16.19 15.47 13.90
N SER A 77 -15.83 15.91 12.70
CA SER A 77 -15.20 15.04 11.69
C SER A 77 -13.81 14.56 12.13
N TYR A 78 -13.03 15.35 12.87
CA TYR A 78 -11.72 14.92 13.38
C TYR A 78 -11.89 13.82 14.43
N LEU A 79 -12.91 13.96 15.30
CA LEU A 79 -13.27 12.92 16.26
C LEU A 79 -13.70 11.62 15.56
N LYS A 80 -14.51 11.70 14.50
CA LYS A 80 -14.95 10.55 13.71
C LYS A 80 -13.80 9.84 13.00
N TYR A 81 -12.92 10.60 12.34
CA TYR A 81 -11.74 10.03 11.68
C TYR A 81 -10.85 9.31 12.68
N THR A 82 -10.56 9.95 13.81
CA THR A 82 -9.78 9.33 14.90
C THR A 82 -10.46 8.07 15.44
N ALA A 83 -11.79 8.08 15.57
CA ALA A 83 -12.55 6.92 16.02
C ALA A 83 -12.44 5.74 15.04
N ASN A 84 -12.50 6.01 13.73
CA ASN A 84 -12.31 4.97 12.72
C ASN A 84 -10.88 4.40 12.76
N ILE A 85 -9.85 5.24 12.94
CA ILE A 85 -8.47 4.76 13.09
C ILE A 85 -8.34 3.88 14.34
N VAL A 86 -8.82 4.34 15.49
CA VAL A 86 -8.79 3.53 16.73
C VAL A 86 -9.52 2.21 16.53
N ALA A 87 -10.66 2.21 15.84
CA ALA A 87 -11.39 0.99 15.55
C ALA A 87 -10.61 0.05 14.63
N ARG A 88 -10.07 0.53 13.51
CA ARG A 88 -9.26 -0.30 12.57
C ARG A 88 -7.95 -0.85 13.15
N LEU A 89 -7.40 -0.19 14.17
CA LEU A 89 -6.22 -0.67 14.88
C LEU A 89 -6.55 -1.72 15.97
N LEU A 90 -7.81 -1.84 16.36
CA LEU A 90 -8.30 -2.80 17.35
C LEU A 90 -9.09 -3.95 16.73
N ASP A 91 -9.74 -3.70 15.60
CA ASP A 91 -10.59 -4.60 14.83
C ASP A 91 -10.09 -4.55 13.37
N LYS A 92 -9.16 -5.46 13.05
CA LYS A 92 -8.47 -5.53 11.77
C LYS A 92 -9.35 -6.17 10.70
N ASP A 93 -10.19 -7.13 11.05
CA ASP A 93 -11.07 -7.80 10.11
C ASP A 93 -12.43 -7.11 9.94
N GLN A 94 -12.73 -6.11 10.77
CA GLN A 94 -13.95 -5.29 10.77
C GLN A 94 -15.22 -6.10 11.08
N ASP A 95 -15.08 -7.17 11.86
CA ASP A 95 -16.24 -7.96 12.31
C ASP A 95 -17.03 -7.25 13.42
N GLY A 96 -16.54 -6.10 13.92
CA GLY A 96 -17.17 -5.32 14.97
C GLY A 96 -16.78 -5.76 16.38
N GLU A 97 -15.83 -6.67 16.52
CA GLU A 97 -15.20 -7.09 17.76
C GLU A 97 -13.70 -6.77 17.74
N VAL A 98 -13.09 -6.68 18.92
CA VAL A 98 -11.65 -6.39 19.02
C VAL A 98 -10.87 -7.70 18.85
N ASP A 99 -9.95 -7.75 17.88
CA ASP A 99 -9.15 -8.95 17.55
C ASP A 99 -8.37 -9.50 18.75
N VAL A 100 -7.87 -8.58 19.59
CA VAL A 100 -7.10 -8.89 20.80
C VAL A 100 -7.84 -8.29 22.01
N PRO A 101 -8.87 -8.97 22.55
CA PRO A 101 -9.73 -8.42 23.61
C PRO A 101 -8.98 -7.99 24.88
N GLU A 102 -7.81 -8.58 25.15
CA GLU A 102 -6.91 -8.21 26.24
C GLU A 102 -6.49 -6.73 26.18
N MET A 103 -6.43 -6.13 24.99
CA MET A 103 -6.15 -4.70 24.79
C MET A 103 -7.15 -3.81 25.53
N LEU A 104 -8.41 -4.23 25.62
CA LEU A 104 -9.45 -3.48 26.32
C LEU A 104 -9.24 -3.45 27.83
N GLU A 105 -8.38 -4.32 28.39
CA GLU A 105 -7.95 -4.16 29.77
C GLU A 105 -7.13 -2.89 29.96
N TYR A 106 -6.37 -2.45 28.97
CA TYR A 106 -5.52 -1.29 29.13
C TYR A 106 -6.16 -0.01 28.58
N LEU A 107 -6.90 -0.12 27.48
CA LEU A 107 -7.38 1.03 26.71
C LEU A 107 -8.79 1.50 27.08
N SER A 108 -9.63 0.62 27.64
CA SER A 108 -11.04 0.94 27.88
C SER A 108 -11.31 1.47 29.28
N PHE A 109 -12.19 2.48 29.38
CA PHE A 109 -12.73 2.96 30.66
C PHE A 109 -13.78 2.03 31.26
N TYR A 110 -14.25 1.05 30.50
CA TYR A 110 -15.22 0.06 30.93
C TYR A 110 -14.94 -1.28 30.25
N ASN A 111 -14.50 -2.26 31.03
CA ASN A 111 -14.26 -3.61 30.53
C ASN A 111 -14.80 -4.63 31.54
N ASN A 112 -15.48 -5.67 31.06
CA ASN A 112 -16.00 -6.78 31.87
C ASN A 112 -16.79 -6.33 33.11
N GLY A 113 -17.69 -5.35 32.93
CA GLY A 113 -18.55 -4.85 34.01
C GLY A 113 -17.88 -3.90 35.00
N LYS A 114 -16.59 -3.57 34.81
CA LYS A 114 -15.81 -2.74 35.74
C LYS A 114 -15.41 -1.41 35.10
N HIS A 115 -15.68 -0.31 35.80
CA HIS A 115 -15.18 1.00 35.43
C HIS A 115 -13.72 1.16 35.84
N LYS A 116 -12.88 1.66 34.93
CA LYS A 116 -11.51 2.06 35.20
C LYS A 116 -11.43 3.57 35.37
N THR A 117 -10.52 4.02 36.23
CA THR A 117 -10.33 5.45 36.55
C THR A 117 -9.07 6.04 35.93
N ASN A 118 -8.28 5.21 35.24
CA ASN A 118 -6.95 5.55 34.75
C ASN A 118 -6.66 5.03 33.32
N ALA A 119 -7.67 4.66 32.53
CA ALA A 119 -7.47 4.30 31.13
C ALA A 119 -6.96 5.53 30.32
N PRO A 120 -6.13 5.35 29.30
CA PRO A 120 -5.68 6.42 28.43
C PRO A 120 -6.82 6.93 27.55
N TYR A 121 -6.68 8.14 27.02
CA TYR A 121 -7.68 8.74 26.12
C TYR A 121 -7.05 9.72 25.15
N LEU A 122 -7.69 9.90 24.00
CA LEU A 122 -7.31 10.90 23.00
C LEU A 122 -8.06 12.21 23.23
N VAL A 123 -7.37 13.34 23.07
CA VAL A 123 -7.92 14.66 23.36
C VAL A 123 -7.59 15.69 22.30
N GLY A 124 -8.62 16.32 21.73
CA GLY A 124 -8.49 17.35 20.69
C GLY A 124 -9.00 18.71 21.13
N ALA A 125 -8.26 19.77 20.80
CA ALA A 125 -8.71 21.15 20.99
C ALA A 125 -8.20 22.10 19.90
N GLN A 126 -8.75 23.32 19.87
CA GLN A 126 -8.39 24.37 18.90
C GLN A 126 -7.03 25.06 19.15
N SER A 127 -6.28 24.65 20.17
CA SER A 127 -4.92 25.12 20.40
C SER A 127 -4.24 24.27 21.46
N ARG A 128 -2.91 24.25 21.46
CA ARG A 128 -2.07 23.66 22.51
C ARG A 128 -2.54 23.95 23.93
N LYS A 129 -2.82 25.21 24.25
CA LYS A 129 -3.23 25.64 25.60
C LYS A 129 -4.53 24.98 26.05
N TYR A 130 -5.48 24.78 25.14
CA TYR A 130 -6.74 24.14 25.45
C TYR A 130 -6.60 22.63 25.49
N GLU A 131 -5.77 22.05 24.60
CA GLU A 131 -5.52 20.60 24.57
C GLU A 131 -4.82 20.12 25.83
N GLN A 132 -3.79 20.84 26.30
CA GLN A 132 -3.10 20.55 27.57
C GLN A 132 -4.01 20.57 28.81
N ARG A 133 -5.09 21.36 28.79
CA ARG A 133 -6.11 21.30 29.86
C ARG A 133 -6.93 20.02 29.77
N GLY A 134 -7.15 19.54 28.55
CA GLY A 134 -7.82 18.30 28.25
C GLY A 134 -6.99 17.07 28.64
N GLU A 135 -5.68 17.11 28.45
CA GLU A 135 -4.75 16.04 28.86
C GLU A 135 -4.73 15.81 30.38
N GLN A 136 -5.16 16.81 31.17
CA GLN A 136 -5.09 16.83 32.63
C GLN A 136 -6.47 16.70 33.29
N ILE A 137 -7.47 16.12 32.62
CA ILE A 137 -8.80 15.93 33.21
C ILE A 137 -8.72 14.96 34.39
N GLN A 138 -9.05 15.46 35.59
CA GLN A 138 -9.00 14.67 36.80
C GLN A 138 -9.92 13.43 36.74
N GLY A 139 -9.39 12.27 37.13
CA GLY A 139 -10.15 11.01 37.15
C GLY A 139 -10.26 10.29 35.81
N LEU A 140 -9.49 10.75 34.83
CA LEU A 140 -9.10 9.99 33.65
C LEU A 140 -7.61 9.61 33.77
N GLY A 141 -7.13 8.69 32.92
CA GLY A 141 -5.73 8.30 32.86
C GLY A 141 -4.87 9.31 32.11
N TYR A 142 -3.90 8.81 31.35
CA TYR A 142 -3.02 9.66 30.56
C TYR A 142 -3.74 10.16 29.30
N GLY A 143 -3.70 11.48 29.04
CA GLY A 143 -4.30 12.08 27.86
C GLY A 143 -3.29 12.25 26.72
N TYR A 144 -3.58 11.64 25.58
CA TYR A 144 -2.85 11.80 24.32
C TYR A 144 -3.46 12.96 23.53
N GLY A 145 -2.73 14.08 23.43
CA GLY A 145 -3.17 15.23 22.63
C GLY A 145 -3.14 14.89 21.14
N LEU A 146 -4.22 15.19 20.41
CA LEU A 146 -4.30 14.96 18.96
C LEU A 146 -3.50 15.96 18.13
N GLN A 147 -3.05 17.06 18.74
CA GLN A 147 -2.08 18.03 18.24
C GLN A 147 -2.34 18.71 16.90
N THR A 148 -3.50 18.48 16.28
CA THR A 148 -3.91 19.09 15.00
C THR A 148 -3.94 20.63 14.97
N TYR A 149 -3.74 21.30 16.11
CA TYR A 149 -3.47 22.73 16.13
C TYR A 149 -2.13 23.12 15.48
N SER A 150 -1.21 22.17 15.32
CA SER A 150 0.09 22.37 14.66
C SER A 150 -0.02 22.40 13.12
N SER A 151 -1.14 21.91 12.56
CA SER A 151 -1.37 21.78 11.12
C SER A 151 -2.38 22.78 10.56
N TYR A 152 -2.58 23.92 11.24
CA TYR A 152 -3.49 24.94 10.74
C TYR A 152 -3.03 25.54 9.42
N GLY A 153 -3.91 25.49 8.41
CA GLY A 153 -3.60 25.92 7.05
C GLY A 153 -2.97 24.85 6.17
N GLU A 154 -2.66 23.66 6.71
CA GLU A 154 -2.12 22.54 5.92
C GLU A 154 -3.19 21.90 5.02
N ARG A 155 -2.83 20.84 4.28
CA ARG A 155 -3.78 20.04 3.51
C ARG A 155 -4.49 18.99 4.39
N ALA A 156 -5.66 18.53 3.95
CA ALA A 156 -6.48 17.58 4.71
C ALA A 156 -5.77 16.23 4.97
N ASP A 157 -4.93 15.77 4.04
CA ASP A 157 -4.12 14.55 4.18
C ASP A 157 -3.08 14.68 5.30
N VAL A 158 -2.45 15.85 5.45
CA VAL A 158 -1.53 16.12 6.56
C VAL A 158 -2.27 16.05 7.90
N CYS A 159 -3.43 16.68 8.02
CA CYS A 159 -4.26 16.60 9.23
C CYS A 159 -4.64 15.15 9.58
N LYS A 160 -5.02 14.35 8.58
CA LYS A 160 -5.37 12.94 8.75
C LYS A 160 -4.19 12.14 9.31
N ARG A 161 -2.99 12.30 8.77
CA ARG A 161 -1.79 11.58 9.25
C ARG A 161 -1.44 11.91 10.70
N ILE A 162 -1.62 13.16 11.14
CA ILE A 162 -1.40 13.56 12.55
C ILE A 162 -2.40 12.89 13.49
N LEU A 163 -3.68 12.85 13.10
CA LEU A 163 -4.70 12.13 13.86
C LEU A 163 -4.38 10.64 13.96
N THR A 164 -3.88 10.05 12.88
CA THR A 164 -3.45 8.65 12.84
C THR A 164 -2.27 8.39 13.77
N GLU A 165 -1.25 9.25 13.74
CA GLU A 165 -0.04 9.15 14.58
C GLU A 165 -0.38 9.09 16.07
N GLU A 166 -1.18 10.04 16.56
CA GLU A 166 -1.54 10.11 17.98
C GLU A 166 -2.43 8.95 18.41
N ALA A 167 -3.34 8.50 17.55
CA ALA A 167 -4.13 7.30 17.80
C ALA A 167 -3.24 6.06 17.86
N PHE A 168 -2.31 5.91 16.90
CA PHE A 168 -1.37 4.79 16.85
C PHE A 168 -0.48 4.75 18.10
N HIS A 169 0.07 5.89 18.52
CA HIS A 169 0.90 5.97 19.72
C HIS A 169 0.17 5.49 20.98
N MET A 170 -1.08 5.91 21.20
CA MET A 170 -1.86 5.46 22.35
C MET A 170 -2.13 3.95 22.29
N ILE A 171 -2.61 3.44 21.15
CA ILE A 171 -2.94 2.02 20.99
C ILE A 171 -1.69 1.15 21.10
N HIS A 172 -0.56 1.62 20.58
CA HIS A 172 0.72 0.93 20.70
C HIS A 172 1.24 0.91 22.14
N ALA A 173 1.45 2.09 22.74
CA ALA A 173 2.16 2.19 24.01
C ALA A 173 1.34 1.64 25.20
N ASP A 174 0.03 1.93 25.24
CA ASP A 174 -0.84 1.49 26.32
C ASP A 174 -1.58 0.18 26.00
N GLY A 175 -1.79 -0.17 24.73
CA GLY A 175 -2.35 -1.46 24.34
C GLY A 175 -1.26 -2.50 24.11
N TRP A 176 -0.70 -2.51 22.90
CA TRP A 176 0.21 -3.55 22.41
C TRP A 176 1.44 -3.75 23.30
N GLY A 177 2.06 -2.67 23.76
CA GLY A 177 3.23 -2.73 24.64
C GLY A 177 2.94 -3.25 26.05
N ASN A 178 1.67 -3.31 26.47
CA ASN A 178 1.27 -3.95 27.73
C ASN A 178 0.84 -5.41 27.54
N VAL A 179 0.24 -5.77 26.40
CA VAL A 179 -0.12 -7.16 26.08
C VAL A 179 1.11 -7.98 25.69
N TYR A 180 2.01 -7.41 24.90
CA TYR A 180 3.23 -8.06 24.38
C TYR A 180 4.49 -7.28 24.82
N PRO A 181 4.81 -7.24 26.13
CA PRO A 181 5.88 -6.36 26.64
C PRO A 181 7.29 -6.74 26.16
N GLU A 182 7.53 -8.00 25.80
CA GLU A 182 8.84 -8.48 25.31
C GLU A 182 9.05 -8.18 23.81
N GLN A 183 7.98 -7.98 23.06
CA GLN A 183 8.01 -7.69 21.63
C GLN A 183 7.85 -6.19 21.38
N LEU A 184 6.76 -5.62 21.92
CA LEU A 184 6.24 -4.29 21.59
C LEU A 184 6.28 -3.30 22.78
N GLY A 185 6.88 -3.70 23.91
CA GLY A 185 7.00 -2.82 25.08
C GLY A 185 7.87 -1.59 24.83
N VAL A 186 7.57 -0.46 25.48
CA VAL A 186 8.34 0.81 25.34
C VAL A 186 8.83 1.37 26.69
N LYS A 187 9.06 0.50 27.68
CA LYS A 187 9.44 0.91 29.04
C LYS A 187 10.92 1.28 29.19
N ASP A 188 11.78 0.65 28.39
CA ASP A 188 13.22 0.88 28.36
C ASP A 188 13.79 0.50 26.98
N PHE A 189 15.07 0.79 26.74
CA PHE A 189 15.72 0.61 25.43
C PHE A 189 16.22 -0.81 25.13
N THR A 190 15.99 -1.77 26.04
CA THR A 190 16.71 -3.05 26.06
C THR A 190 15.81 -4.28 26.11
N THR A 191 14.63 -4.16 26.70
CA THR A 191 13.77 -5.29 27.03
C THR A 191 12.96 -5.77 25.84
N SER A 192 12.43 -4.87 25.01
CA SER A 192 11.57 -5.25 23.88
C SER A 192 12.33 -5.35 22.56
N VAL A 193 11.82 -6.18 21.64
CA VAL A 193 12.35 -6.28 20.27
C VAL A 193 12.37 -4.90 19.60
N ILE A 194 11.26 -4.14 19.66
CA ILE A 194 11.19 -2.82 19.01
C ILE A 194 12.22 -1.83 19.56
N CYS A 195 12.47 -1.83 20.87
CA CYS A 195 13.39 -0.88 21.49
C CYS A 195 14.85 -1.27 21.28
N ARG A 196 15.16 -2.58 21.28
CA ARG A 196 16.49 -3.07 20.89
C ARG A 196 16.78 -2.68 19.44
N GLU A 197 15.79 -2.83 18.57
CA GLU A 197 15.95 -2.51 17.16
C GLU A 197 16.14 -1.01 16.94
N MET A 198 15.31 -0.17 17.56
CA MET A 198 15.49 1.28 17.56
C MET A 198 16.92 1.63 17.99
N ALA A 199 17.38 1.09 19.13
CA ALA A 199 18.72 1.34 19.65
C ALA A 199 19.83 0.91 18.67
N ARG A 200 19.63 -0.18 17.94
CA ARG A 200 20.54 -0.75 16.94
C ARG A 200 20.70 0.14 15.70
N ILE A 201 19.66 0.90 15.34
CA ILE A 201 19.64 1.76 14.16
C ILE A 201 19.68 3.28 14.47
N GLU A 202 19.64 3.66 15.75
CA GLU A 202 19.67 5.06 16.20
C GLU A 202 20.95 5.79 15.77
N CYS A 203 20.82 6.96 15.15
CA CYS A 203 21.91 7.78 14.61
C CYS A 203 22.74 7.12 13.49
N THR A 204 22.23 6.11 12.79
CA THR A 204 22.93 5.46 11.66
C THR A 204 22.53 6.07 10.32
N LYS A 205 23.36 5.85 9.29
CA LYS A 205 22.95 6.11 7.90
C LYS A 205 21.79 5.16 7.57
N ASN A 206 20.76 5.66 6.89
CA ASN A 206 19.55 4.91 6.54
C ASN A 206 18.82 4.30 7.75
N GLY A 207 19.04 4.81 8.97
CA GLY A 207 18.41 4.32 10.19
C GLY A 207 17.45 5.34 10.80
N TRP A 208 17.35 5.38 12.11
CA TRP A 208 16.44 6.27 12.83
C TRP A 208 17.22 7.31 13.62
N TYR A 209 16.64 8.50 13.80
CA TYR A 209 16.86 9.27 15.02
C TYR A 209 15.76 10.30 15.16
N HIS A 210 15.36 10.56 16.40
CA HIS A 210 14.37 11.58 16.66
C HIS A 210 15.01 12.99 16.54
N PRO A 211 14.44 13.96 15.79
CA PRO A 211 15.04 15.31 15.60
C PRO A 211 15.26 16.10 16.90
N GLU A 212 14.50 15.78 17.95
CA GLU A 212 14.65 16.36 19.29
C GLU A 212 15.82 15.76 20.09
N ASN A 213 16.33 14.60 19.67
CA ASN A 213 17.39 13.87 20.34
C ASN A 213 18.74 14.17 19.69
N LYS A 214 19.73 14.47 20.53
CA LYS A 214 21.07 14.84 20.11
C LYS A 214 21.92 13.60 19.89
N CYS A 215 22.01 13.17 18.64
CA CYS A 215 23.02 12.20 18.21
C CYS A 215 24.45 12.69 18.50
N PRO A 216 25.42 11.80 18.79
CA PRO A 216 26.82 12.16 18.90
C PRO A 216 27.32 12.89 17.64
N GLY A 217 27.88 14.09 17.78
CA GLY A 217 28.33 14.90 16.65
C GLY A 217 27.25 15.75 15.96
N ALA A 218 25.98 15.66 16.40
CA ALA A 218 24.91 16.50 15.88
C ALA A 218 25.07 17.98 16.26
N ILE A 219 24.69 18.84 15.33
CA ILE A 219 24.70 20.31 15.45
C ILE A 219 23.27 20.84 15.54
N ARG A 220 23.08 22.02 16.14
CA ARG A 220 21.76 22.67 16.19
C ARG A 220 21.40 23.27 14.84
N ARG A 221 20.17 23.03 14.39
CA ARG A 221 19.59 23.62 13.17
C ARG A 221 18.07 23.67 13.31
N ASP A 222 17.45 24.80 12.95
CA ASP A 222 15.99 24.96 12.81
C ASP A 222 15.16 24.37 13.97
N GLY A 223 15.53 24.66 15.23
CA GLY A 223 14.79 24.19 16.41
C GLY A 223 15.06 22.74 16.83
N GLY A 224 15.74 21.93 16.00
CA GLY A 224 16.10 20.53 16.26
C GLY A 224 17.62 20.26 16.27
N TRP A 225 17.97 18.97 16.20
CA TRP A 225 19.32 18.46 16.01
C TRP A 225 19.48 17.88 14.61
N TYR A 226 20.54 18.28 13.93
CA TYR A 226 20.93 17.76 12.62
C TYR A 226 22.24 16.98 12.74
N LEU A 227 22.28 15.76 12.25
CA LEU A 227 23.46 14.91 12.26
C LEU A 227 24.14 14.97 10.88
N PRO A 228 25.36 15.56 10.77
CA PRO A 228 26.09 15.58 9.50
C PRO A 228 26.42 14.17 9.02
N GLU A 229 26.46 13.96 7.70
CA GLU A 229 26.63 12.62 7.12
C GLU A 229 27.90 11.90 7.57
N ASN A 230 29.00 12.64 7.74
CA ASN A 230 30.27 12.11 8.22
C ASN A 230 30.29 11.79 9.74
N LYS A 231 29.14 11.92 10.42
CA LYS A 231 28.96 11.61 11.84
C LYS A 231 27.97 10.48 12.08
N PHE A 232 27.42 9.87 11.03
CA PHE A 232 26.58 8.69 11.19
C PHE A 232 27.34 7.57 11.89
N ARG A 233 26.64 6.90 12.79
CA ARG A 233 27.09 5.70 13.47
C ARG A 233 27.04 4.52 12.49
N GLU A 234 27.98 3.58 12.62
CA GLU A 234 27.86 2.28 11.97
C GLU A 234 26.65 1.51 12.54
N LEU A 235 25.99 0.74 11.68
CA LEU A 235 24.83 -0.06 12.04
C LEU A 235 25.20 -1.07 13.14
N GLY A 236 24.42 -1.11 14.22
CA GLY A 236 24.68 -1.98 15.37
C GLY A 236 25.85 -1.59 16.27
N ALA A 237 26.60 -0.54 15.96
CA ALA A 237 27.67 -0.09 16.86
C ALA A 237 27.08 0.44 18.19
N PRO A 238 27.78 0.25 19.33
CA PRO A 238 27.25 0.65 20.62
C PRO A 238 26.89 2.14 20.71
N LEU A 239 25.71 2.44 21.27
CA LEU A 239 25.29 3.78 21.59
C LEU A 239 24.78 3.86 23.02
N LYS A 240 25.22 4.90 23.73
CA LYS A 240 24.75 5.17 25.08
C LYS A 240 23.39 5.87 25.02
N LEU A 241 22.34 5.12 25.35
CA LEU A 241 20.98 5.63 25.54
C LEU A 241 20.72 5.89 27.04
N PRO A 242 19.80 6.83 27.39
CA PRO A 242 19.08 7.72 26.48
C PRO A 242 19.98 8.81 25.87
N LEU A 243 19.65 9.26 24.66
CA LEU A 243 20.26 10.45 24.09
C LEU A 243 19.91 11.70 24.91
N ARG A 244 20.60 12.83 24.66
CA ARG A 244 20.20 14.11 25.24
C ARG A 244 19.13 14.75 24.36
N GLY A 245 17.94 15.00 24.88
CA GLY A 245 16.84 15.56 24.09
C GLY A 245 15.58 15.73 24.92
N THR A 246 14.48 16.06 24.24
CA THR A 246 13.14 16.19 24.83
C THR A 246 12.23 15.00 24.55
N CYS A 247 12.57 14.16 23.56
CA CYS A 247 11.89 12.91 23.22
C CYS A 247 12.82 11.71 23.51
N ASN A 248 13.58 11.77 24.62
CA ASN A 248 14.72 10.89 24.87
C ASN A 248 14.43 9.72 25.82
N ASP A 249 13.19 9.49 26.21
CA ASP A 249 12.79 8.27 26.90
C ASP A 249 12.27 7.21 25.92
N ALA A 250 12.41 5.94 26.27
CA ALA A 250 12.01 4.82 25.41
C ALA A 250 10.51 4.88 25.05
N GLY A 251 9.69 5.41 25.96
CA GLY A 251 8.25 5.55 25.79
C GLY A 251 7.85 6.47 24.66
N CYS A 252 8.76 7.30 24.16
CA CYS A 252 8.53 8.05 22.94
C CYS A 252 9.51 7.72 21.82
N ASP A 253 10.81 7.55 22.06
CA ASP A 253 11.75 7.27 20.97
C ASP A 253 11.46 5.92 20.30
N CYS A 254 11.23 4.86 21.08
CA CYS A 254 10.86 3.56 20.52
C CYS A 254 9.46 3.57 19.89
N ALA A 255 8.51 4.30 20.49
CA ALA A 255 7.13 4.35 20.01
C ALA A 255 7.06 5.08 18.65
N GLU A 256 7.75 6.20 18.51
CA GLU A 256 7.87 6.97 17.27
C GLU A 256 8.58 6.15 16.18
N PHE A 257 9.71 5.53 16.54
CA PHE A 257 10.41 4.62 15.64
C PHE A 257 9.49 3.51 15.12
N TYR A 258 8.81 2.81 16.03
CA TYR A 258 7.98 1.68 15.67
C TYR A 258 6.76 2.11 14.85
N HIS A 259 6.08 3.19 15.23
CA HIS A 259 4.95 3.74 14.47
C HIS A 259 5.33 4.01 13.02
N GLN A 260 6.41 4.77 12.80
CA GLN A 260 6.83 5.08 11.43
C GLN A 260 7.27 3.83 10.68
N THR A 261 8.00 2.93 11.34
CA THR A 261 8.45 1.65 10.76
C THR A 261 7.28 0.79 10.34
N ALA A 262 6.29 0.60 11.21
CA ALA A 262 5.11 -0.20 10.96
C ALA A 262 4.30 0.33 9.77
N LEU A 263 4.12 1.65 9.68
CA LEU A 263 3.45 2.29 8.54
C LEU A 263 4.24 2.09 7.24
N ILE A 264 5.55 2.32 7.26
CA ILE A 264 6.41 2.15 6.07
C ILE A 264 6.37 0.70 5.56
N LEU A 265 6.43 -0.29 6.47
CA LEU A 265 6.43 -1.71 6.12
C LEU A 265 5.14 -2.17 5.44
N VAL A 266 3.99 -1.54 5.73
CA VAL A 266 2.70 -1.84 5.09
C VAL A 266 2.36 -0.92 3.92
N GLY A 267 3.29 -0.05 3.50
CA GLY A 267 3.11 0.89 2.40
C GLY A 267 2.28 2.14 2.74
N ALA A 268 2.03 2.41 4.02
CA ALA A 268 1.39 3.63 4.47
C ALA A 268 2.41 4.78 4.63
N THR A 269 1.92 6.02 4.62
CA THR A 269 2.75 7.22 4.80
C THR A 269 2.62 7.78 6.22
N PRO A 270 3.70 7.81 7.01
CA PRO A 270 3.75 8.50 8.29
C PRO A 270 3.43 10.01 8.21
N GLY A 271 3.04 10.62 9.33
CA GLY A 271 2.82 12.07 9.43
C GLY A 271 4.09 12.88 9.19
N TRP A 272 5.23 12.33 9.59
CA TRP A 272 6.56 12.83 9.32
C TRP A 272 7.54 11.66 9.32
N TYR A 273 8.76 11.93 8.88
CA TYR A 273 9.78 10.91 8.86
C TYR A 273 11.01 11.28 9.68
N GLY A 274 11.55 10.27 10.38
CA GLY A 274 12.92 10.32 10.90
C GLY A 274 13.89 10.81 9.82
N PRO A 275 14.88 11.68 10.14
CA PRO A 275 15.69 12.34 9.11
C PRO A 275 16.48 11.37 8.23
N THR A 276 16.91 10.25 8.78
CA THR A 276 17.63 9.18 8.06
C THR A 276 16.77 7.97 7.76
N MET A 277 15.48 8.01 8.10
CA MET A 277 14.61 6.83 8.05
C MET A 277 14.38 6.38 6.61
N PRO A 278 14.44 5.07 6.34
CA PRO A 278 13.98 4.50 5.07
C PRO A 278 12.59 5.00 4.68
N ARG A 279 12.31 5.13 3.38
CA ARG A 279 11.02 5.66 2.89
C ARG A 279 10.12 4.60 2.28
N THR A 280 10.66 3.42 1.97
CA THR A 280 9.92 2.30 1.38
C THR A 280 10.00 1.06 2.28
N ALA A 281 9.02 0.17 2.16
CA ALA A 281 9.00 -1.10 2.89
C ALA A 281 10.27 -1.93 2.63
N VAL A 282 10.77 -1.92 1.39
CA VAL A 282 11.98 -2.66 0.98
C VAL A 282 13.21 -2.09 1.69
N ASP A 283 13.42 -0.77 1.61
CA ASP A 283 14.56 -0.12 2.28
C ASP A 283 14.52 -0.36 3.80
N MET A 284 13.31 -0.30 4.38
CA MET A 284 13.13 -0.51 5.80
C MET A 284 13.48 -1.95 6.19
N ARG A 285 12.97 -2.96 5.46
CA ARG A 285 13.31 -4.38 5.70
C ARG A 285 14.80 -4.67 5.56
N ASN A 286 15.52 -3.98 4.67
CA ASN A 286 16.95 -4.16 4.49
C ASN A 286 17.79 -3.61 5.66
N VAL A 287 17.26 -2.61 6.36
CA VAL A 287 17.93 -2.03 7.52
C VAL A 287 17.59 -2.80 8.78
N LEU A 288 16.38 -3.35 8.90
CA LEU A 288 15.89 -4.03 10.09
C LEU A 288 16.56 -5.40 10.35
N SER A 289 16.59 -5.83 11.61
CA SER A 289 17.10 -7.16 11.98
C SER A 289 16.07 -8.27 11.73
N ASP A 290 16.56 -9.50 11.51
CA ASP A 290 15.70 -10.69 11.39
C ASP A 290 14.78 -10.85 12.60
N GLU A 291 15.28 -10.62 13.82
CA GLU A 291 14.47 -10.68 15.05
C GLU A 291 13.28 -9.70 15.00
N PHE A 292 13.49 -8.48 14.51
CA PHE A 292 12.41 -7.50 14.36
C PHE A 292 11.43 -7.92 13.27
N LEU A 293 11.92 -8.40 12.13
CA LEU A 293 11.06 -8.79 11.01
C LEU A 293 10.21 -10.02 11.35
N GLU A 294 10.80 -11.03 12.00
CA GLU A 294 10.08 -12.19 12.53
C GLU A 294 8.99 -11.75 13.52
N MET A 295 9.30 -10.83 14.43
CA MET A 295 8.32 -10.26 15.35
C MET A 295 7.21 -9.50 14.62
N PHE A 296 7.55 -8.68 13.62
CA PHE A 296 6.59 -7.86 12.88
C PHE A 296 5.65 -8.70 11.99
N ASP A 297 6.18 -9.74 11.36
CA ASP A 297 5.44 -10.61 10.44
C ASP A 297 4.64 -11.70 11.17
N ALA A 298 4.91 -11.93 12.46
CA ALA A 298 4.13 -12.85 13.30
C ALA A 298 2.69 -12.33 13.51
N VAL A 299 1.71 -13.18 13.21
CA VAL A 299 0.28 -12.83 13.24
C VAL A 299 -0.15 -12.32 14.61
N GLU A 300 0.38 -12.91 15.68
CA GLU A 300 0.10 -12.55 17.07
C GLU A 300 0.60 -11.16 17.48
N ASN A 301 1.60 -10.59 16.78
CA ASN A 301 2.17 -9.28 17.07
C ASN A 301 1.78 -8.22 16.01
N GLN A 302 0.95 -8.61 15.04
CA GLN A 302 0.66 -7.81 13.86
C GLN A 302 -0.38 -6.71 14.18
N GLN A 303 0.10 -5.59 14.74
CA GLN A 303 -0.69 -4.39 15.01
C GLN A 303 -1.26 -3.76 13.71
N ILE A 304 -0.53 -3.87 12.60
CA ILE A 304 -0.95 -3.39 11.28
C ILE A 304 -0.45 -4.34 10.19
N SER A 305 -1.31 -4.67 9.23
CA SER A 305 -1.05 -5.58 8.11
C SER A 305 -1.24 -4.93 6.74
N SER A 306 -1.89 -3.77 6.66
CA SER A 306 -2.12 -3.07 5.40
C SER A 306 -2.24 -1.55 5.59
N ALA A 307 -1.88 -0.79 4.56
CA ALA A 307 -2.11 0.66 4.54
C ALA A 307 -3.59 1.04 4.69
N GLY A 308 -4.52 0.14 4.28
CA GLY A 308 -5.96 0.36 4.38
C GLY A 308 -6.46 0.54 5.81
N GLN A 309 -5.78 -0.03 6.82
CA GLN A 309 -6.15 0.14 8.23
C GLN A 309 -6.02 1.59 8.72
N VAL A 310 -5.18 2.40 8.08
CA VAL A 310 -4.99 3.81 8.44
C VAL A 310 -5.63 4.78 7.44
N SER A 311 -6.53 4.29 6.59
CA SER A 311 -7.31 5.11 5.65
C SER A 311 -8.30 6.05 6.36
N GLY A 312 -8.75 5.66 7.56
CA GLY A 312 -9.81 6.32 8.32
C GLY A 312 -11.23 5.90 7.92
N VAL A 313 -11.38 4.75 7.25
CA VAL A 313 -12.66 4.08 7.01
C VAL A 313 -12.83 2.92 7.99
N TYR A 314 -14.03 2.76 8.56
CA TYR A 314 -14.38 1.65 9.44
C TYR A 314 -15.87 1.34 9.39
N SER A 315 -16.21 0.09 9.07
CA SER A 315 -17.59 -0.40 8.95
C SER A 315 -17.71 -1.80 9.58
N PRO A 316 -18.24 -1.92 10.82
CA PRO A 316 -18.37 -3.21 11.49
C PRO A 316 -19.53 -4.03 10.89
N ASN A 317 -19.32 -5.34 10.71
CA ASN A 317 -20.32 -6.33 10.27
C ASN A 317 -20.73 -6.35 8.79
N GLY A 318 -19.91 -5.86 7.85
CA GLY A 318 -20.08 -6.19 6.43
C GLY A 318 -21.49 -5.97 5.84
N GLU A 319 -22.30 -5.09 6.42
CA GLU A 319 -23.36 -4.41 5.68
C GLU A 319 -22.64 -3.30 4.93
N ASP A 320 -22.06 -3.68 3.79
CA ASP A 320 -21.89 -2.75 2.68
C ASP A 320 -23.24 -2.07 2.53
N GLY A 321 -23.31 -0.80 2.90
CA GLY A 321 -24.49 0.04 2.76
C GLY A 321 -24.84 0.18 1.29
N ASN A 322 -25.44 -0.87 0.73
CA ASN A 322 -25.91 -0.99 -0.63
C ASN A 322 -27.38 -0.59 -0.66
N ASP A 323 -27.63 0.68 -0.37
CA ASP A 323 -28.91 1.33 -0.61
C ASP A 323 -28.73 2.85 -0.56
N GLY A 324 -28.14 3.38 -1.64
CA GLY A 324 -28.13 4.81 -1.92
C GLY A 324 -27.16 5.25 -3.01
N GLU A 325 -27.41 4.82 -4.26
CA GLU A 325 -26.98 5.43 -5.53
C GLU A 325 -25.73 6.36 -5.51
N GLY A 326 -24.57 5.83 -5.91
CA GLY A 326 -23.47 6.61 -6.52
C GLY A 326 -22.05 6.47 -5.93
N GLY A 327 -21.37 5.36 -6.25
CA GLY A 327 -19.93 5.27 -6.59
C GLY A 327 -18.84 5.54 -5.54
N ASP A 328 -18.22 4.48 -5.01
CA ASP A 328 -16.83 4.11 -5.33
C ASP A 328 -16.56 2.69 -4.77
N SER A 329 -16.17 1.75 -5.65
CA SER A 329 -15.91 0.36 -5.28
C SER A 329 -14.60 0.21 -4.49
N ASP A 330 -14.46 -0.81 -3.65
CA ASP A 330 -13.19 -1.25 -3.01
C ASP A 330 -12.07 -1.62 -4.03
N LEU A 331 -12.34 -1.43 -5.31
CA LEU A 331 -11.50 -1.71 -6.44
C LEU A 331 -11.08 -0.41 -7.14
N ILE A 332 -9.77 -0.18 -7.26
CA ILE A 332 -9.22 0.93 -8.04
C ILE A 332 -9.63 0.73 -9.50
N GLY A 333 -10.26 1.76 -10.08
CA GLY A 333 -10.76 1.73 -11.44
C GLY A 333 -11.81 0.65 -11.70
N GLY A 334 -12.45 0.10 -10.67
CA GLY A 334 -13.52 -0.91 -10.78
C GLY A 334 -13.07 -2.37 -10.89
N CYS A 335 -11.76 -2.68 -10.81
CA CYS A 335 -11.30 -4.08 -10.93
C CYS A 335 -10.01 -4.45 -10.17
N ILE A 336 -9.26 -3.48 -9.64
CA ILE A 336 -7.95 -3.72 -9.00
C ILE A 336 -8.11 -3.66 -7.49
N LEU A 337 -7.65 -4.68 -6.76
CA LEU A 337 -7.71 -4.65 -5.29
C LEU A 337 -6.93 -3.47 -4.73
N ARG A 338 -7.61 -2.64 -3.93
CA ARG A 338 -6.97 -1.57 -3.17
C ARG A 338 -6.11 -2.12 -2.03
N THR A 339 -6.54 -3.22 -1.42
CA THR A 339 -5.80 -3.98 -0.40
C THR A 339 -4.70 -4.86 -1.01
N THR A 340 -3.89 -5.52 -0.18
CA THR A 340 -2.82 -6.44 -0.61
C THR A 340 -2.99 -7.84 0.02
N PRO A 341 -4.09 -8.56 -0.28
CA PRO A 341 -4.43 -9.80 0.41
C PRO A 341 -3.69 -11.03 -0.16
N GLY A 342 -2.84 -10.85 -1.16
CA GLY A 342 -2.05 -11.92 -1.76
C GLY A 342 -0.78 -12.26 -0.98
N ASN A 343 -0.37 -13.51 -1.06
CA ASN A 343 0.86 -13.99 -0.42
C ASN A 343 2.02 -13.95 -1.42
N VAL A 344 3.16 -13.45 -0.97
CA VAL A 344 4.39 -13.39 -1.76
C VAL A 344 5.23 -14.63 -1.44
N PRO A 345 5.53 -15.50 -2.42
CA PRO A 345 6.38 -16.67 -2.18
C PRO A 345 7.84 -16.25 -1.96
N ALA A 346 8.60 -17.07 -1.22
CA ALA A 346 10.03 -16.87 -1.01
C ALA A 346 10.81 -16.75 -2.35
N ASN A 347 10.41 -17.54 -3.36
CA ASN A 347 10.89 -17.37 -4.73
C ASN A 347 9.83 -16.66 -5.59
N LEU A 348 10.08 -15.40 -5.93
CA LEU A 348 9.21 -14.59 -6.79
C LEU A 348 9.07 -15.14 -8.21
N TYR A 349 10.09 -15.82 -8.72
CA TYR A 349 10.15 -16.36 -10.08
C TYR A 349 9.64 -17.81 -10.13
N THR A 350 8.55 -18.07 -9.42
CA THR A 350 7.95 -19.40 -9.36
C THR A 350 7.01 -19.63 -10.54
N VAL A 351 7.15 -20.80 -11.17
CA VAL A 351 6.20 -21.37 -12.12
C VAL A 351 5.51 -22.53 -11.41
N GLU A 352 4.29 -22.31 -10.92
CA GLU A 352 3.56 -23.37 -10.22
C GLU A 352 3.13 -24.48 -11.19
N THR A 353 3.03 -25.70 -10.68
CA THR A 353 2.43 -26.82 -11.40
C THR A 353 0.97 -26.49 -11.71
N LEU A 354 0.53 -26.76 -12.95
CA LEU A 354 -0.87 -26.63 -13.33
C LEU A 354 -1.76 -27.47 -12.40
N GLN A 355 -2.60 -26.78 -11.63
CA GLN A 355 -3.54 -27.42 -10.73
C GLN A 355 -4.84 -27.72 -11.50
N VAL A 356 -5.34 -28.95 -11.35
CA VAL A 356 -6.61 -29.39 -11.95
C VAL A 356 -7.49 -29.94 -10.83
N SER A 357 -8.59 -29.26 -10.54
CA SER A 357 -9.56 -29.69 -9.52
C SER A 357 -10.20 -31.02 -9.93
N SER A 358 -10.05 -32.03 -9.06
CA SER A 358 -10.61 -33.38 -9.21
C SER A 358 -11.99 -33.54 -8.56
N THR A 359 -12.47 -32.52 -7.84
CA THR A 359 -13.76 -32.48 -7.12
C THR A 359 -14.75 -31.53 -7.80
N ASP A 360 -15.90 -31.26 -7.16
CA ASP A 360 -16.82 -30.18 -7.56
C ASP A 360 -16.30 -28.77 -7.21
N GLU A 361 -15.14 -28.65 -6.56
CA GLU A 361 -14.50 -27.38 -6.23
C GLU A 361 -14.13 -26.60 -7.49
N ARG A 362 -14.45 -25.30 -7.49
CA ARG A 362 -14.20 -24.39 -8.61
C ARG A 362 -13.45 -23.15 -8.14
N TYR A 363 -12.38 -22.82 -8.84
CA TYR A 363 -11.68 -21.55 -8.69
C TYR A 363 -12.51 -20.43 -9.30
N LEU A 364 -12.59 -19.29 -8.60
CA LEU A 364 -13.41 -18.15 -8.99
C LEU A 364 -14.87 -18.55 -9.31
N GLY A 365 -15.41 -19.55 -8.59
CA GLY A 365 -16.75 -20.10 -8.79
C GLY A 365 -16.98 -20.88 -10.11
N THR A 366 -16.07 -20.79 -11.09
CA THR A 366 -16.33 -21.28 -12.46
C THR A 366 -15.23 -22.19 -13.03
N PHE A 367 -13.96 -21.98 -12.69
CA PHE A 367 -12.83 -22.67 -13.32
C PHE A 367 -12.40 -23.92 -12.56
N LYS A 368 -11.86 -24.91 -13.26
CA LYS A 368 -11.26 -26.10 -12.62
C LYS A 368 -9.76 -26.21 -12.82
N LYS A 369 -9.15 -25.27 -13.53
CA LYS A 369 -7.71 -25.21 -13.73
C LYS A 369 -7.18 -23.87 -13.27
N LYS A 370 -6.04 -23.87 -12.58
CA LYS A 370 -5.29 -22.66 -12.28
C LYS A 370 -3.79 -22.90 -12.35
N GLN A 371 -3.04 -21.86 -12.70
CA GLN A 371 -1.58 -21.87 -12.65
C GLN A 371 -1.08 -20.46 -12.36
N THR A 372 -0.22 -20.33 -11.35
CA THR A 372 0.47 -19.08 -11.03
C THR A 372 1.85 -19.06 -11.68
N VAL A 373 2.15 -17.97 -12.38
CA VAL A 373 3.46 -17.72 -13.00
C VAL A 373 3.87 -16.29 -12.70
N PHE A 374 4.96 -16.12 -11.94
CA PHE A 374 5.53 -14.83 -11.56
C PHE A 374 4.49 -13.81 -11.07
N GLY A 375 3.59 -14.25 -10.17
CA GLY A 375 2.56 -13.41 -9.56
C GLY A 375 1.23 -13.31 -10.32
N ILE A 376 1.17 -13.76 -11.58
CA ILE A 376 -0.06 -13.80 -12.37
C ILE A 376 -0.68 -15.18 -12.27
N THR A 377 -1.91 -15.28 -11.78
CA THR A 377 -2.66 -16.54 -11.73
C THR A 377 -3.59 -16.63 -12.93
N SER A 378 -3.31 -17.57 -13.83
CA SER A 378 -4.18 -17.87 -14.97
C SER A 378 -5.22 -18.92 -14.58
N TYR A 379 -6.46 -18.78 -15.04
CA TYR A 379 -7.56 -19.70 -14.79
C TYR A 379 -8.16 -20.24 -16.10
N GLY A 380 -8.60 -21.50 -16.11
CA GLY A 380 -9.08 -22.17 -17.32
C GLY A 380 -10.32 -23.03 -17.11
N SER A 381 -11.25 -22.95 -18.07
CA SER A 381 -12.53 -23.67 -18.03
C SER A 381 -12.38 -25.18 -18.30
N SER A 382 -13.21 -26.00 -17.65
CA SER A 382 -13.26 -27.46 -17.83
C SER A 382 -14.45 -27.99 -18.62
N ASN A 383 -15.49 -27.18 -18.86
CA ASN A 383 -16.70 -27.63 -19.57
C ASN A 383 -16.50 -27.57 -21.09
N ASN A 384 -17.55 -27.50 -21.91
CA ASN A 384 -17.51 -27.57 -23.40
C ASN A 384 -16.52 -26.59 -24.10
N GLN A 385 -15.87 -25.70 -23.33
CA GLN A 385 -14.79 -24.77 -23.67
C GLN A 385 -13.46 -25.16 -23.02
N LYS A 386 -12.93 -26.36 -23.32
CA LYS A 386 -11.68 -26.86 -22.71
C LYS A 386 -10.46 -25.98 -23.05
N THR A 387 -10.01 -25.15 -22.10
CA THR A 387 -8.65 -24.58 -22.12
C THR A 387 -7.67 -25.74 -21.92
N LEU A 388 -6.73 -25.91 -22.84
CA LEU A 388 -5.81 -27.03 -22.88
C LEU A 388 -4.59 -26.76 -21.98
N GLN A 389 -3.91 -27.83 -21.55
CA GLN A 389 -2.63 -27.69 -20.84
C GLN A 389 -1.57 -26.98 -21.70
N SER A 390 -1.63 -27.16 -23.02
CA SER A 390 -0.78 -26.42 -23.96
C SER A 390 -1.03 -24.91 -23.91
N ASP A 391 -2.25 -24.48 -23.63
CA ASP A 391 -2.60 -23.07 -23.59
C ASP A 391 -1.95 -22.40 -22.36
N PHE A 392 -2.07 -23.04 -21.19
CA PHE A 392 -1.35 -22.67 -19.97
C PHE A 392 0.16 -22.63 -20.19
N CYS A 393 0.72 -23.65 -20.84
CA CYS A 393 2.16 -23.71 -21.13
C CYS A 393 2.64 -22.55 -22.03
N LEU A 394 1.86 -22.17 -23.05
CA LEU A 394 2.23 -21.06 -23.92
C LEU A 394 2.13 -19.70 -23.21
N VAL A 395 1.11 -19.51 -22.36
CA VAL A 395 0.98 -18.32 -21.52
C VAL A 395 2.11 -18.25 -20.50
N ALA A 396 2.43 -19.37 -19.83
CA ALA A 396 3.53 -19.45 -18.88
C ALA A 396 4.86 -19.06 -19.54
N ASN A 397 5.21 -19.65 -20.69
CA ASN A 397 6.42 -19.28 -21.44
C ASN A 397 6.45 -17.81 -21.84
N THR A 398 5.29 -17.22 -22.16
CA THR A 398 5.20 -15.80 -22.52
C THR A 398 5.48 -14.91 -21.30
N ILE A 399 4.88 -15.23 -20.15
CA ILE A 399 5.10 -14.49 -18.89
C ILE A 399 6.57 -14.61 -18.46
N THR A 400 7.14 -15.82 -18.47
CA THR A 400 8.54 -16.03 -18.05
C THR A 400 9.53 -15.32 -18.96
N GLU A 401 9.28 -15.28 -20.27
CA GLU A 401 10.12 -14.49 -21.19
C GLU A 401 9.93 -12.98 -21.01
N MET A 402 8.70 -12.49 -20.77
CA MET A 402 8.45 -11.05 -20.53
C MET A 402 9.16 -10.54 -19.28
N LEU A 403 9.13 -11.34 -18.23
CA LEU A 403 9.64 -11.04 -16.90
C LEU A 403 10.92 -11.84 -16.59
N GLY A 404 11.66 -12.16 -17.65
CA GLY A 404 12.88 -12.96 -17.60
C GLY A 404 14.11 -12.16 -17.14
N GLU A 405 15.22 -12.87 -16.97
CA GLU A 405 16.53 -12.32 -16.53
C GLU A 405 17.12 -11.28 -17.49
N SER A 406 16.61 -11.19 -18.72
CA SER A 406 17.09 -10.24 -19.73
C SER A 406 16.60 -8.80 -19.51
N ALA A 407 15.71 -8.54 -18.55
CA ALA A 407 15.32 -7.17 -18.22
C ALA A 407 16.50 -6.38 -17.65
N SER A 408 16.62 -5.12 -18.07
CA SER A 408 17.75 -4.27 -17.73
C SER A 408 17.81 -3.87 -16.24
N ASN A 409 16.66 -3.90 -15.55
CA ASN A 409 16.56 -3.63 -14.13
C ASN A 409 15.82 -4.77 -13.40
N GLN A 410 16.59 -5.77 -12.98
CA GLN A 410 16.10 -6.95 -12.26
C GLN A 410 15.50 -6.62 -10.89
N LEU A 411 15.93 -5.54 -10.26
CA LEU A 411 15.45 -5.13 -8.95
C LEU A 411 14.05 -4.53 -9.03
N LEU A 412 13.82 -3.62 -9.97
CA LEU A 412 12.47 -3.10 -10.27
C LEU A 412 11.54 -4.20 -10.78
N GLN A 413 12.06 -5.16 -11.58
CA GLN A 413 11.26 -6.30 -12.03
C GLN A 413 10.74 -7.15 -10.86
N ARG A 414 11.57 -7.38 -9.82
CA ARG A 414 11.13 -8.07 -8.59
C ARG A 414 9.99 -7.32 -7.89
N GLU A 415 10.09 -5.99 -7.77
CA GLU A 415 9.06 -5.15 -7.16
C GLU A 415 7.73 -5.24 -7.93
N VAL A 416 7.79 -5.20 -9.27
CA VAL A 416 6.63 -5.41 -10.15
C VAL A 416 5.99 -6.78 -9.91
N ILE A 417 6.78 -7.85 -9.87
CA ILE A 417 6.29 -9.22 -9.63
C ILE A 417 5.67 -9.36 -8.23
N GLN A 418 6.31 -8.80 -7.22
CA GLN A 418 5.82 -8.81 -5.84
C GLN A 418 4.45 -8.12 -5.74
N ASN A 419 4.27 -6.98 -6.41
CA ASN A 419 2.99 -6.29 -6.45
C ASN A 419 1.90 -7.15 -7.10
N MET A 420 2.19 -7.87 -8.18
CA MET A 420 1.23 -8.77 -8.82
C MET A 420 0.77 -9.90 -7.88
N TYR A 421 1.69 -10.47 -7.08
CA TYR A 421 1.34 -11.42 -6.02
C TYR A 421 0.42 -10.79 -4.98
N LEU A 422 0.83 -9.65 -4.40
CA LEU A 422 0.09 -8.94 -3.35
C LEU A 422 -1.32 -8.55 -3.80
N LYS A 423 -1.47 -8.18 -5.08
CA LYS A 423 -2.73 -7.74 -5.69
C LYS A 423 -3.57 -8.88 -6.27
N ARG A 424 -3.13 -10.14 -6.14
CA ARG A 424 -3.83 -11.32 -6.66
C ARG A 424 -4.22 -11.14 -8.14
N ALA A 425 -3.24 -10.79 -8.98
CA ALA A 425 -3.44 -10.64 -10.41
C ALA A 425 -4.04 -11.92 -11.02
N SER A 426 -5.32 -11.85 -11.40
CA SER A 426 -6.13 -13.02 -11.72
C SER A 426 -6.63 -12.93 -13.15
N ASN A 427 -6.03 -13.72 -14.03
CA ASN A 427 -6.22 -13.76 -15.48
C ASN A 427 -7.16 -14.93 -15.83
N PRO A 428 -8.42 -14.69 -16.20
CA PRO A 428 -9.30 -15.74 -16.69
C PRO A 428 -9.12 -15.99 -18.19
N MET A 429 -8.98 -17.26 -18.59
CA MET A 429 -8.87 -17.66 -19.99
C MET A 429 -10.13 -18.39 -20.47
N PHE A 430 -10.74 -17.89 -21.54
CA PHE A 430 -11.97 -18.43 -22.11
C PHE A 430 -11.80 -18.92 -23.54
N VAL A 431 -12.71 -19.79 -23.99
CA VAL A 431 -12.80 -20.13 -25.42
C VAL A 431 -14.05 -19.48 -26.00
N LYS A 432 -13.85 -18.54 -26.93
CA LYS A 432 -14.87 -17.64 -27.53
C LYS A 432 -15.31 -16.50 -26.60
N LYS A 433 -15.78 -15.41 -27.25
CA LYS A 433 -16.35 -14.22 -26.62
C LYS A 433 -17.76 -14.57 -26.09
N GLU A 434 -17.83 -15.03 -24.86
CA GLU A 434 -19.06 -15.11 -24.07
C GLU A 434 -18.97 -14.06 -22.96
N ASN A 435 -20.12 -13.46 -22.63
CA ASN A 435 -20.21 -12.54 -21.51
C ASN A 435 -20.18 -13.37 -20.23
N PHE A 436 -19.19 -13.13 -19.38
CA PHE A 436 -19.09 -13.76 -18.07
C PHE A 436 -19.20 -12.69 -17.00
N ASP A 437 -20.10 -12.96 -16.05
CA ASP A 437 -20.32 -12.14 -14.88
C ASP A 437 -19.74 -12.89 -13.69
N PHE A 438 -18.75 -12.28 -13.04
CA PHE A 438 -18.17 -12.81 -11.81
C PHE A 438 -18.99 -12.29 -10.64
N SER A 439 -19.23 -13.13 -9.63
CA SER A 439 -19.89 -12.63 -8.43
C SER A 439 -19.05 -11.56 -7.76
N ASP A 440 -19.70 -10.63 -7.06
CA ASP A 440 -19.03 -9.56 -6.30
C ASP A 440 -18.02 -10.11 -5.30
N GLU A 441 -18.26 -11.29 -4.71
CA GLU A 441 -17.32 -11.98 -3.83
C GLU A 441 -16.01 -12.35 -4.55
N VAL A 442 -16.10 -12.74 -5.83
CA VAL A 442 -14.95 -13.17 -6.63
C VAL A 442 -14.13 -11.95 -7.06
N THR A 443 -14.79 -10.88 -7.51
CA THR A 443 -14.14 -9.62 -7.91
C THR A 443 -13.60 -8.83 -6.71
N GLY A 444 -14.27 -8.89 -5.55
CA GLY A 444 -13.80 -8.29 -4.30
C GLY A 444 -12.59 -8.98 -3.68
N ASN A 445 -12.27 -10.20 -4.11
CA ASN A 445 -11.14 -10.98 -3.59
C ASN A 445 -9.96 -11.12 -4.56
N ASN A 446 -10.08 -10.64 -5.80
CA ASN A 446 -9.10 -10.85 -6.87
C ASN A 446 -9.07 -9.65 -7.81
N SER A 447 -7.87 -9.24 -8.26
CA SER A 447 -7.78 -8.23 -9.32
C SER A 447 -8.07 -8.88 -10.67
N ILE A 448 -9.32 -8.81 -11.13
CA ILE A 448 -9.80 -9.37 -12.40
C ILE A 448 -10.24 -8.20 -13.28
N CYS A 449 -9.31 -7.69 -14.08
CA CYS A 449 -9.53 -6.50 -14.89
C CYS A 449 -9.80 -6.78 -16.36
N ASP A 450 -9.52 -8.01 -16.80
CA ASP A 450 -9.57 -8.37 -18.22
C ASP A 450 -9.66 -9.88 -18.41
N VAL A 451 -9.85 -10.36 -19.64
CA VAL A 451 -9.94 -11.79 -19.92
C VAL A 451 -9.19 -12.15 -21.20
N ILE A 452 -8.54 -13.31 -21.24
CA ILE A 452 -7.87 -13.79 -22.45
C ILE A 452 -8.81 -14.70 -23.24
N TYR A 453 -9.19 -14.30 -24.45
CA TYR A 453 -9.92 -15.21 -25.33
C TYR A 453 -8.99 -16.08 -26.18
N THR A 454 -9.17 -17.39 -26.07
CA THR A 454 -8.48 -18.39 -26.89
C THR A 454 -9.34 -18.74 -28.12
N ARG A 455 -8.77 -18.60 -29.31
CA ARG A 455 -9.44 -18.88 -30.59
C ARG A 455 -9.20 -20.31 -31.05
N LEU A 456 -10.17 -20.88 -31.77
CA LEU A 456 -10.11 -22.24 -32.33
C LEU A 456 -9.17 -22.37 -33.55
N ARG A 457 -8.78 -21.25 -34.17
CA ARG A 457 -8.06 -21.22 -35.44
C ARG A 457 -6.79 -20.42 -35.31
N ARG A 458 -5.76 -20.83 -36.06
CA ARG A 458 -4.50 -20.12 -36.05
C ARG A 458 -4.69 -18.68 -36.53
N SER A 459 -4.24 -17.71 -35.75
CA SER A 459 -4.38 -16.29 -36.10
C SER A 459 -3.23 -15.47 -35.56
N ASN A 460 -2.80 -14.47 -36.33
CA ASN A 460 -1.89 -13.45 -35.82
C ASN A 460 -2.54 -12.61 -34.71
N SER A 461 -3.85 -12.37 -34.81
CA SER A 461 -4.63 -11.65 -33.79
C SER A 461 -4.63 -12.35 -32.42
N GLN A 462 -4.36 -13.66 -32.37
CA GLN A 462 -4.26 -14.39 -31.10
C GLN A 462 -2.98 -14.03 -30.33
N VAL A 463 -1.92 -13.63 -31.03
CA VAL A 463 -0.69 -13.15 -30.39
C VAL A 463 -0.97 -11.83 -29.67
N ASN A 464 -1.67 -10.92 -30.34
CA ASN A 464 -2.02 -9.62 -29.80
C ASN A 464 -2.94 -9.77 -28.59
N GLU A 465 -4.03 -10.52 -28.72
CA GLU A 465 -4.93 -10.88 -27.63
C GLU A 465 -4.19 -11.31 -26.35
N VAL A 466 -3.29 -12.29 -26.46
CA VAL A 466 -2.61 -12.80 -25.26
C VAL A 466 -1.63 -11.78 -24.70
N LEU A 467 -0.86 -11.10 -25.55
CA LEU A 467 0.13 -10.13 -25.09
C LEU A 467 -0.50 -8.89 -24.47
N GLU A 468 -1.54 -8.34 -25.10
CA GLU A 468 -2.28 -7.16 -24.68
C GLU A 468 -2.84 -7.38 -23.27
N HIS A 469 -3.65 -8.42 -23.09
CA HIS A 469 -4.25 -8.73 -21.80
C HIS A 469 -3.20 -9.08 -20.73
N LEU A 470 -2.12 -9.80 -21.07
CA LEU A 470 -1.02 -10.02 -20.11
C LEU A 470 -0.34 -8.69 -19.70
N LEU A 471 -0.11 -7.79 -20.64
CA LEU A 471 0.44 -6.46 -20.37
C LEU A 471 -0.51 -5.60 -19.55
N HIS A 472 -1.83 -5.75 -19.71
CA HIS A 472 -2.82 -5.11 -18.84
C HIS A 472 -2.64 -5.58 -17.40
N TYR A 473 -2.57 -6.89 -17.14
CA TYR A 473 -2.32 -7.40 -15.78
C TYR A 473 -1.01 -6.88 -15.18
N VAL A 474 0.08 -6.91 -15.95
CA VAL A 474 1.39 -6.39 -15.50
C VAL A 474 1.32 -4.90 -15.18
N LEU A 475 0.64 -4.10 -16.01
CA LEU A 475 0.47 -2.68 -15.74
C LEU A 475 -0.35 -2.44 -14.48
N LEU A 476 -1.58 -2.95 -14.46
CA LEU A 476 -2.61 -2.58 -13.50
C LEU A 476 -2.26 -3.03 -12.08
N THR A 477 -1.62 -4.19 -11.95
CA THR A 477 -1.31 -4.79 -10.64
C THR A 477 0.18 -4.77 -10.27
N GLY A 478 1.06 -4.44 -11.23
CA GLY A 478 2.52 -4.43 -11.04
C GLY A 478 3.12 -3.04 -11.20
N LEU A 479 3.15 -2.53 -12.44
CA LEU A 479 3.79 -1.25 -12.78
C LEU A 479 3.15 -0.05 -12.08
N SER A 480 1.82 -0.03 -11.95
CA SER A 480 1.08 1.07 -11.30
C SER A 480 1.50 1.29 -9.84
N PHE A 481 1.91 0.22 -9.16
CA PHE A 481 2.39 0.25 -7.77
C PHE A 481 3.90 0.43 -7.66
N ALA A 482 4.68 -0.11 -8.61
CA ALA A 482 6.13 0.10 -8.66
C ALA A 482 6.51 1.52 -9.12
N PHE A 483 5.64 2.17 -9.89
CA PHE A 483 5.85 3.50 -10.46
C PHE A 483 4.61 4.39 -10.26
N PRO A 484 4.22 4.73 -9.02
CA PRO A 484 2.95 5.40 -8.75
C PRO A 484 2.82 6.80 -9.35
N GLN A 485 3.94 7.51 -9.57
CA GLN A 485 3.93 8.81 -10.23
C GLN A 485 3.82 8.71 -11.76
N ASP A 486 4.27 7.58 -12.33
CA ASP A 486 4.31 7.37 -13.76
C ASP A 486 3.06 6.64 -14.26
N TRP A 487 2.65 5.58 -13.59
CA TRP A 487 1.55 4.67 -13.97
C TRP A 487 0.47 4.53 -12.89
N GLY A 488 0.45 5.39 -11.87
CA GLY A 488 -0.54 5.32 -10.80
C GLY A 488 -1.98 5.39 -11.31
N LEU A 489 -2.86 4.58 -10.71
CA LEU A 489 -4.27 4.45 -11.13
C LEU A 489 -5.26 4.87 -10.04
N GLU A 490 -4.75 5.17 -8.85
CA GLU A 490 -5.53 5.64 -7.70
C GLU A 490 -6.20 6.99 -7.99
N ASP A 491 -5.41 7.94 -8.49
CA ASP A 491 -5.87 9.16 -9.14
C ASP A 491 -5.18 9.20 -10.50
N VAL A 492 -5.78 8.53 -11.47
CA VAL A 492 -5.18 8.28 -12.79
C VAL A 492 -4.73 9.59 -13.45
N LYS A 493 -5.43 10.70 -13.21
CA LYS A 493 -5.17 12.01 -13.82
C LYS A 493 -3.86 12.64 -13.34
N GLU A 494 -3.40 12.28 -12.15
CA GLU A 494 -2.11 12.73 -11.60
C GLU A 494 -0.91 11.97 -12.20
N SER A 495 -1.14 10.81 -12.83
CA SER A 495 -0.07 10.00 -13.40
C SER A 495 0.57 10.65 -14.65
N LYS A 496 1.87 10.45 -14.83
CA LYS A 496 2.54 10.89 -16.06
C LYS A 496 1.97 10.19 -17.29
N ALA A 497 1.56 8.92 -17.17
CA ALA A 497 0.92 8.14 -18.23
C ALA A 497 -0.34 8.82 -18.76
N PHE A 498 -1.24 9.27 -17.87
CA PHE A 498 -2.45 9.97 -18.28
C PHE A 498 -2.14 11.27 -19.03
N GLN A 499 -1.18 12.06 -18.54
CA GLN A 499 -0.78 13.30 -19.20
C GLN A 499 -0.24 13.07 -20.62
N VAL A 500 0.64 12.07 -20.82
CA VAL A 500 1.21 11.79 -22.14
C VAL A 500 0.24 11.06 -23.07
N MET A 501 -0.71 10.30 -22.51
CA MET A 501 -1.83 9.72 -23.24
C MET A 501 -2.74 10.81 -23.78
N GLN A 502 -3.08 11.82 -22.96
CA GLN A 502 -3.90 12.95 -23.38
C GLN A 502 -3.22 13.73 -24.52
N ASP A 503 -1.90 13.93 -24.47
CA ASP A 503 -1.14 14.52 -25.59
C ASP A 503 -1.23 13.68 -26.87
N ALA A 504 -1.28 12.34 -26.77
CA ALA A 504 -1.48 11.46 -27.92
C ALA A 504 -2.90 11.57 -28.50
N ILE A 505 -3.91 11.73 -27.65
CA ILE A 505 -5.31 11.97 -28.05
C ILE A 505 -5.43 13.33 -28.75
N ASP A 506 -4.92 14.40 -28.13
CA ASP A 506 -5.01 15.77 -28.65
C ASP A 506 -4.30 15.93 -30.01
N LYS A 507 -3.21 15.20 -30.23
CA LYS A 507 -2.49 15.14 -31.52
C LYS A 507 -3.14 14.22 -32.55
N GLY A 508 -4.25 13.56 -32.19
CA GLY A 508 -4.99 12.64 -33.03
C GLY A 508 -4.25 11.34 -33.34
N TYR A 509 -3.31 10.94 -32.50
CA TYR A 509 -2.55 9.68 -32.63
C TYR A 509 -3.18 8.50 -31.90
N TYR A 510 -3.99 8.77 -30.88
CA TYR A 510 -4.82 7.80 -30.18
C TYR A 510 -6.29 8.22 -30.32
N ASN A 511 -7.10 7.41 -30.99
CA ASN A 511 -8.54 7.59 -31.06
C ASN A 511 -9.21 6.78 -29.95
N VAL A 512 -10.13 7.42 -29.22
CA VAL A 512 -10.79 6.88 -28.04
C VAL A 512 -12.32 6.91 -28.15
N ASP A 513 -12.86 7.10 -29.36
CA ASP A 513 -14.31 7.18 -29.62
C ASP A 513 -15.07 5.92 -29.14
N ASP A 514 -14.44 4.75 -29.19
CA ASP A 514 -15.06 3.47 -28.78
C ASP A 514 -15.23 3.32 -27.24
N TYR A 515 -14.77 4.30 -26.44
CA TYR A 515 -14.78 4.27 -24.97
C TYR A 515 -15.72 5.33 -24.34
N GLU A 516 -16.63 5.94 -25.10
CA GLU A 516 -17.48 7.05 -24.61
C GLU A 516 -18.59 6.63 -23.62
N GLU A 517 -18.95 5.35 -23.54
CA GLU A 517 -20.11 4.86 -22.77
C GLU A 517 -19.82 4.50 -21.29
N GLU A 518 -18.55 4.56 -20.86
CA GLU A 518 -18.10 4.15 -19.52
C GLU A 518 -18.10 5.31 -18.50
N ASP A 519 -18.19 4.99 -17.20
CA ASP A 519 -17.95 5.97 -16.12
C ASP A 519 -16.58 6.63 -16.27
N GLU A 520 -16.47 7.93 -15.99
CA GLU A 520 -15.25 8.71 -16.28
C GLU A 520 -13.99 8.12 -15.63
N ALA A 521 -14.07 7.64 -14.37
CA ALA A 521 -12.92 7.08 -13.67
C ALA A 521 -12.54 5.69 -14.22
N VAL A 522 -13.54 4.87 -14.55
CA VAL A 522 -13.33 3.55 -15.17
C VAL A 522 -12.75 3.72 -16.58
N ARG A 523 -13.31 4.66 -17.35
CA ARG A 523 -12.87 5.04 -18.69
C ARG A 523 -11.43 5.50 -18.69
N ASP A 524 -11.06 6.46 -17.84
CA ASP A 524 -9.69 7.00 -17.82
C ASP A 524 -8.66 5.92 -17.46
N ARG A 525 -9.01 4.99 -16.56
CA ARG A 525 -8.19 3.81 -16.25
C ARG A 525 -8.05 2.89 -17.47
N ILE A 526 -9.14 2.59 -18.18
CA ILE A 526 -9.12 1.76 -19.39
C ILE A 526 -8.25 2.42 -20.47
N LEU A 527 -8.38 3.72 -20.68
CA LEU A 527 -7.58 4.42 -21.69
C LEU A 527 -6.07 4.35 -21.38
N VAL A 528 -5.67 4.51 -20.11
CA VAL A 528 -4.25 4.37 -19.71
C VAL A 528 -3.76 2.93 -19.89
N GLN A 529 -4.61 1.95 -19.61
CA GLN A 529 -4.35 0.52 -19.82
C GLN A 529 -4.05 0.22 -21.30
N GLU A 530 -4.95 0.62 -22.19
CA GLU A 530 -4.81 0.40 -23.62
C GLU A 530 -3.65 1.21 -24.22
N PHE A 531 -3.43 2.42 -23.73
CA PHE A 531 -2.29 3.24 -24.11
C PHE A 531 -0.95 2.56 -23.80
N HIS A 532 -0.83 1.90 -22.63
CA HIS A 532 0.37 1.10 -22.30
C HIS A 532 0.60 -0.05 -23.29
N TRP A 533 -0.46 -0.75 -23.70
CA TRP A 533 -0.38 -1.76 -24.75
C TRP A 533 0.14 -1.16 -26.05
N TRP A 534 -0.45 -0.05 -26.51
CA TRP A 534 -0.05 0.60 -27.76
C TRP A 534 1.41 1.06 -27.75
N LEU A 535 1.88 1.65 -26.65
CA LEU A 535 3.28 2.02 -26.49
C LEU A 535 4.21 0.81 -26.56
N THR A 536 3.88 -0.25 -25.83
CA THR A 536 4.72 -1.46 -25.73
C THR A 536 4.75 -2.22 -27.05
N ALA A 537 3.61 -2.38 -27.73
CA ALA A 537 3.52 -2.99 -29.05
C ALA A 537 4.31 -2.21 -30.11
N THR A 538 4.32 -0.87 -30.02
CA THR A 538 5.16 0.01 -30.85
C THR A 538 6.64 -0.24 -30.61
N ALA A 539 7.06 -0.29 -29.34
CA ALA A 539 8.44 -0.50 -28.93
C ALA A 539 8.97 -1.86 -29.37
N TRP A 540 8.15 -2.91 -29.22
CA TRP A 540 8.49 -4.28 -29.59
C TRP A 540 8.34 -4.59 -31.09
N GLY A 541 7.86 -3.62 -31.88
CA GLY A 541 7.72 -3.73 -33.33
C GLY A 541 6.68 -4.76 -33.78
N LEU A 542 5.65 -5.00 -32.97
CA LEU A 542 4.67 -6.09 -33.19
C LEU A 542 3.80 -5.86 -34.43
N PHE A 543 3.54 -4.60 -34.79
CA PHE A 543 2.73 -4.20 -35.95
C PHE A 543 3.19 -4.82 -37.28
N LYS A 544 4.51 -4.91 -37.49
CA LYS A 544 5.08 -5.49 -38.72
C LYS A 544 5.04 -7.02 -38.69
N GLN A 545 5.08 -7.62 -37.51
CA GLN A 545 5.34 -9.04 -37.32
C GLN A 545 4.07 -9.88 -37.16
N PHE A 546 3.06 -9.32 -36.47
CA PHE A 546 1.83 -10.02 -36.10
C PHE A 546 0.57 -9.21 -36.40
N ASP A 547 0.67 -8.21 -37.28
CA ASP A 547 -0.50 -7.49 -37.80
C ASP A 547 -1.41 -6.95 -36.69
N ALA A 548 -0.80 -6.35 -35.65
CA ALA A 548 -1.48 -5.66 -34.56
C ALA A 548 -2.13 -4.35 -35.02
N GLN A 549 -2.83 -4.36 -36.16
CA GLN A 549 -3.29 -3.14 -36.82
C GLN A 549 -4.72 -2.82 -36.42
N ASN A 550 -4.88 -1.81 -35.56
CA ASN A 550 -6.12 -1.01 -35.53
C ASN A 550 -5.77 0.44 -35.93
N PRO A 551 -5.70 0.76 -37.25
CA PRO A 551 -5.28 2.09 -37.73
C PRO A 551 -6.24 3.21 -37.35
N ASP A 552 -7.49 2.84 -37.05
CA ASP A 552 -8.52 3.75 -36.61
C ASP A 552 -8.28 4.19 -35.16
N GLU A 553 -7.69 3.31 -34.34
CA GLU A 553 -7.40 3.56 -32.93
C GLU A 553 -5.99 4.13 -32.67
N TRP A 554 -4.93 3.52 -33.20
CA TRP A 554 -3.55 3.95 -32.92
C TRP A 554 -2.71 4.20 -34.18
N LYS A 555 -2.05 5.35 -34.28
CA LYS A 555 -1.36 5.80 -35.51
C LYS A 555 0.18 5.74 -35.47
N ILE A 556 0.78 5.42 -34.32
CA ILE A 556 2.25 5.36 -34.18
C ILE A 556 2.72 3.91 -34.35
N ARG A 557 3.44 3.59 -35.43
CA ARG A 557 3.71 2.18 -35.79
C ARG A 557 5.17 1.76 -35.68
N THR A 558 6.07 2.70 -35.39
CA THR A 558 7.50 2.43 -35.28
C THR A 558 8.10 3.21 -34.12
N TRP A 559 9.14 2.66 -33.51
CA TRP A 559 9.91 3.32 -32.47
C TRP A 559 10.45 4.69 -32.88
N LYS A 560 10.87 4.84 -34.15
CA LYS A 560 11.29 6.13 -34.71
C LYS A 560 10.15 7.15 -34.76
N GLN A 561 8.95 6.71 -35.13
CA GLN A 561 7.77 7.59 -35.10
C GLN A 561 7.41 7.97 -33.67
N LEU A 562 7.49 7.04 -32.72
CA LEU A 562 7.21 7.34 -31.30
C LEU A 562 8.15 8.43 -30.77
N GLY A 563 9.46 8.28 -30.99
CA GLY A 563 10.43 9.27 -30.53
C GLY A 563 10.34 10.65 -31.20
N THR A 564 9.74 10.75 -32.39
CA THR A 564 9.57 12.02 -33.10
C THR A 564 8.22 12.69 -32.81
N LYS A 565 7.17 11.90 -32.59
CA LYS A 565 5.79 12.40 -32.44
C LYS A 565 5.34 12.51 -30.98
N LEU A 566 5.80 11.59 -30.12
CA LEU A 566 5.46 11.50 -28.69
C LEU A 566 6.74 11.22 -27.87
N PRO A 567 7.70 12.16 -27.84
CA PRO A 567 8.99 11.94 -27.16
C PRO A 567 8.85 11.68 -25.66
N GLU A 568 7.86 12.28 -24.99
CA GLU A 568 7.60 12.05 -23.57
C GLU A 568 7.04 10.65 -23.29
N ALA A 569 6.16 10.15 -24.17
CA ALA A 569 5.66 8.78 -24.08
C ALA A 569 6.78 7.75 -24.29
N LYS A 570 7.71 8.04 -25.21
CA LYS A 570 8.92 7.23 -25.39
C LYS A 570 9.78 7.23 -24.10
N ALA A 571 10.01 8.40 -23.51
CA ALA A 571 10.80 8.52 -22.29
C ALA A 571 10.14 7.83 -21.08
N LEU A 572 8.81 7.86 -21.00
CA LEU A 572 8.02 7.10 -20.02
C LEU A 572 8.27 5.60 -20.21
N HIS A 573 8.05 5.07 -21.42
CA HIS A 573 8.27 3.66 -21.72
C HIS A 573 9.72 3.20 -21.43
N ASP A 574 10.72 4.00 -21.81
CA ASP A 574 12.13 3.67 -21.60
C ASP A 574 12.48 3.50 -20.11
N ARG A 575 12.00 4.41 -19.24
CA ARG A 575 12.34 4.40 -17.81
C ARG A 575 11.52 3.41 -16.98
N THR A 576 10.36 2.98 -17.46
CA THR A 576 9.46 2.06 -16.75
C THR A 576 9.39 0.69 -17.41
N THR A 577 8.66 0.58 -18.52
CA THR A 577 8.28 -0.70 -19.14
C THR A 577 9.51 -1.41 -19.69
N ALA A 578 10.39 -0.70 -20.42
CA ALA A 578 11.63 -1.27 -20.95
C ALA A 578 12.67 -1.60 -19.87
N ALA A 579 12.54 -1.01 -18.67
CA ALA A 579 13.42 -1.32 -17.56
C ALA A 579 13.16 -2.72 -17.00
N VAL A 580 11.89 -3.15 -16.98
CA VAL A 580 11.47 -4.37 -16.27
C VAL A 580 10.88 -5.45 -17.17
N LEU A 581 10.50 -5.11 -18.41
CA LEU A 581 9.97 -6.05 -19.38
C LEU A 581 10.87 -6.16 -20.60
N VAL A 582 10.94 -7.38 -21.12
CA VAL A 582 11.57 -7.71 -22.39
C VAL A 582 10.54 -8.32 -23.34
N LYS A 583 10.75 -8.08 -24.64
CA LYS A 583 9.91 -8.69 -25.67
C LYS A 583 10.12 -10.21 -25.66
N PRO A 584 9.06 -11.02 -25.62
CA PRO A 584 9.19 -12.47 -25.81
C PRO A 584 9.81 -12.83 -27.15
N ASN A 585 10.46 -13.99 -27.20
CA ASN A 585 11.13 -14.49 -28.37
C ASN A 585 10.13 -14.73 -29.52
N ASP A 586 10.60 -14.50 -30.74
CA ASP A 586 9.82 -14.70 -31.96
C ASP A 586 9.19 -16.10 -32.06
N SER A 587 9.84 -17.12 -31.52
CA SER A 587 9.33 -18.50 -31.49
C SER A 587 8.13 -18.62 -30.55
N THR A 588 8.25 -18.11 -29.34
CA THR A 588 7.19 -18.07 -28.31
C THR A 588 5.97 -17.31 -28.84
N LEU A 589 6.18 -16.13 -29.41
CA LEU A 589 5.12 -15.33 -30.04
C LEU A 589 4.47 -16.04 -31.24
N LYS A 590 5.23 -16.77 -32.06
CA LYS A 590 4.66 -17.56 -33.17
C LYS A 590 3.84 -18.75 -32.67
N ASN A 591 4.16 -19.32 -31.51
CA ASN A 591 3.43 -20.44 -30.93
C ASN A 591 2.07 -20.00 -30.35
N LEU A 592 1.95 -18.75 -29.88
CA LEU A 592 0.67 -18.15 -29.48
C LEU A 592 -0.35 -18.10 -30.63
N LYS A 593 0.10 -18.08 -31.89
CA LYS A 593 -0.80 -18.20 -33.05
C LYS A 593 -1.61 -19.49 -33.04
N SER A 594 -1.32 -20.47 -32.20
CA SER A 594 -1.91 -21.81 -32.24
C SER A 594 -2.56 -22.29 -30.95
N LEU A 595 -2.89 -21.38 -30.02
CA LEU A 595 -3.78 -21.67 -28.89
C LEU A 595 -4.97 -22.51 -29.40
N ARG A 596 -5.18 -23.69 -28.79
CA ARG A 596 -6.24 -24.67 -29.12
C ARG A 596 -6.30 -25.27 -30.54
N SER A 597 -5.21 -25.38 -31.30
CA SER A 597 -5.24 -26.13 -32.58
C SER A 597 -5.33 -27.66 -32.35
N ASP A 598 -6.50 -28.28 -32.59
CA ASP A 598 -6.75 -29.74 -32.45
C ASP A 598 -5.78 -30.65 -33.23
N LYS A 599 -5.12 -30.15 -34.28
CA LYS A 599 -4.09 -30.91 -35.03
C LYS A 599 -2.71 -30.88 -34.37
N LEU A 600 -2.50 -30.03 -33.37
CA LEU A 600 -1.22 -29.74 -32.73
C LEU A 600 -1.13 -30.23 -31.27
N SER A 601 -2.21 -30.74 -30.66
CA SER A 601 -2.12 -31.49 -29.39
C SER A 601 -1.25 -32.76 -29.49
N ARG A 602 -0.91 -33.18 -30.72
CA ARG A 602 0.07 -34.24 -31.01
C ARG A 602 1.43 -33.74 -31.54
N ARG A 603 1.66 -32.43 -31.70
CA ARG A 603 2.87 -31.88 -32.35
C ARG A 603 3.52 -30.68 -31.65
N THR A 604 2.83 -29.92 -30.81
CA THR A 604 3.47 -28.90 -29.96
C THR A 604 3.84 -29.56 -28.65
N ASN A 605 5.07 -30.06 -28.56
CA ASN A 605 5.73 -30.25 -27.27
C ASN A 605 5.98 -28.84 -26.70
N CYS A 606 4.95 -28.22 -26.13
CA CYS A 606 5.17 -27.06 -25.28
C CYS A 606 5.73 -27.59 -23.97
N GLU A 607 7.00 -27.29 -23.73
CA GLU A 607 7.67 -27.60 -22.48
C GLU A 607 7.32 -26.49 -21.49
N MET A 608 6.83 -26.89 -20.31
CA MET A 608 6.51 -25.93 -19.27
C MET A 608 7.82 -25.28 -18.81
N PRO A 609 7.90 -23.94 -18.70
CA PRO A 609 9.11 -23.32 -18.19
C PRO A 609 9.36 -23.80 -16.76
N GLU A 610 10.63 -24.03 -16.43
CA GLU A 610 11.01 -24.41 -15.08
C GLU A 610 10.88 -23.20 -14.14
N THR A 611 10.71 -23.48 -12.86
CA THR A 611 10.85 -22.43 -11.83
C THR A 611 12.29 -21.94 -11.84
N GLU A 612 12.48 -20.64 -12.03
CA GLU A 612 13.79 -20.04 -12.01
C GLU A 612 14.21 -19.84 -10.55
N THR A 613 15.29 -20.50 -10.13
CA THR A 613 15.90 -20.24 -8.83
C THR A 613 16.95 -19.15 -9.04
N ARG A 614 16.53 -17.89 -8.97
CA ARG A 614 17.47 -16.77 -9.08
C ARG A 614 18.16 -16.57 -7.73
N GLU A 615 19.49 -16.42 -7.74
CA GLU A 615 20.22 -16.01 -6.54
C GLU A 615 19.61 -14.72 -5.98
N ILE A 616 19.54 -14.61 -4.65
CA ILE A 616 19.25 -13.35 -4.00
C ILE A 616 20.32 -12.38 -4.48
N ILE A 617 19.94 -11.33 -5.22
CA ILE A 617 20.88 -10.34 -5.72
C ILE A 617 21.61 -9.76 -4.50
N THR A 618 22.87 -10.12 -4.37
CA THR A 618 23.74 -9.64 -3.30
C THR A 618 24.13 -8.19 -3.58
N CYS A 619 24.44 -7.41 -2.54
CA CYS A 619 24.93 -6.04 -2.71
C CYS A 619 26.07 -5.93 -3.73
N SER A 620 26.96 -6.93 -3.76
CA SER A 620 28.09 -6.98 -4.70
C SER A 620 27.70 -7.18 -6.17
N GLN A 621 26.57 -7.82 -6.46
CA GLN A 621 26.13 -8.09 -7.84
C GLN A 621 25.30 -6.92 -8.41
N ALA A 622 24.62 -6.15 -7.56
CA ALA A 622 23.88 -4.99 -8.02
C ALA A 622 24.80 -3.80 -8.35
N ASP A 623 25.97 -3.66 -7.71
CA ASP A 623 26.99 -2.64 -8.06
C ASP A 623 27.47 -2.72 -9.53
N ASP A 624 27.59 -3.93 -10.11
CA ASP A 624 27.99 -4.13 -11.52
C ASP A 624 26.86 -3.83 -12.52
N LEU A 625 25.59 -3.95 -12.09
CA LEU A 625 24.40 -3.56 -12.86
C LEU A 625 24.13 -2.04 -12.78
N CYS A 626 24.76 -1.31 -11.85
CA CYS A 626 24.56 0.13 -11.63
C CYS A 626 25.18 1.03 -12.72
N VAL A 627 25.90 0.48 -13.71
CA VAL A 627 26.56 1.28 -14.77
C VAL A 627 25.62 1.59 -15.93
N ALA A 628 24.40 2.07 -15.63
CA ALA A 628 23.55 2.85 -16.53
C ALA A 628 22.28 3.35 -15.80
N ASN A 629 22.38 4.52 -15.16
CA ASN A 629 21.25 5.42 -14.86
C ASN A 629 20.27 5.15 -13.68
N MET A 630 20.61 4.41 -12.63
CA MET A 630 19.70 4.30 -11.45
C MET A 630 20.44 4.23 -10.11
N THR A 631 20.91 5.37 -9.60
CA THR A 631 21.69 5.48 -8.33
C THR A 631 20.85 5.20 -7.07
N GLU A 632 19.52 5.42 -7.12
CA GLU A 632 18.60 5.24 -5.98
C GLU A 632 18.28 3.76 -5.69
N LEU A 633 18.19 2.92 -6.73
CA LEU A 633 17.91 1.49 -6.58
C LEU A 633 19.13 0.69 -6.09
N CYS A 634 20.35 1.15 -6.41
CA CYS A 634 21.56 0.54 -5.89
C CYS A 634 21.73 0.80 -4.39
N GLN A 635 21.34 1.98 -3.89
CA GLN A 635 21.29 2.21 -2.42
C GLN A 635 20.20 1.37 -1.74
N LYS A 636 19.05 1.16 -2.42
CA LYS A 636 17.93 0.33 -1.93
C LYS A 636 18.28 -1.15 -1.76
N TYR A 637 19.15 -1.72 -2.60
CA TYR A 637 19.48 -3.16 -2.56
C TYR A 637 20.93 -3.49 -2.17
N CYS A 638 21.87 -2.53 -2.22
CA CYS A 638 23.28 -2.75 -1.89
C CYS A 638 23.77 -2.08 -0.59
N GLY A 639 23.01 -1.14 0.00
CA GLY A 639 23.33 -0.47 1.27
C GLY A 639 23.34 1.05 1.23
#